data_AF-A0A6P0TRY1-F1
#
_entry.id   AF-A0A6P0TRY1-F1
#
_cell.length_a   1.000
_cell.length_b   1.000
_cell.length_c   1.000
_cell.angle_alpha   90.00
_cell.angle_beta   90.00
_cell.angle_gamma   90.00
#
_symmetry.space_group_name_H-M   'P 1'
#
loop_
_entity.id
_entity.type
_entity.pdbx_description
1 polymer ?
#
loop_
_entity_poly.entity_id
_entity_poly.type
_entity_poly.pdbx_seq_one_letter_code
_entity_poly.pdbx_strand_id
1 'polypeptide(L)'
;MPTLNEKLAEVAINKIHETTENIDYEIIVVSPFEMSGPNIKWIPEAKATGSCRAHATAWEASEGDIIVTMCDDLYPAPRCFQEMIEFLIEREKIYFPYSCGLNHQDMRKTGKHFGTLFGYYYPFYPALSRKSIEKIDGYHLRDYASHYCDCDMAMRVWDAGGRCELCHKAIIHSIDNLGIPEIKTLSNERPIGSHQKGYEIFLGKWKEKYGKEWGRQFNISLPISLLRENTMCKSSENYSEVFPEILHKTDSGLLNIKGYHLMEVDCILLRLLLRKIAKKQMKVVEIGSWKGMATAIIGSALQECKGTLFAIDTWKGSSSVPSMVKEVNNKNILNIFIENMKTLGLFHEIVKPIVMESIAAAQIFPNNSLDFIFIDGDHSYSSIKQDILAWLPKLKEGGTISGSCADAYYSQYSEEVQAEIDRKFEVDLDCIEVEGIVVHLGVVKATYEVFGDRHEIIPGTSFWHYQKKVRDSQWSVDSSKPNKLNPYYAAHVKILLNILGETTKEEPGEGSIYQSERIFLVAQYCIQGWNGDLIQLGFQGRKATKKLAELAQKFNRRLVIVSLAEEAETRETSSNLEEALLKDMDVVSIINSDSLTEETIESIRNQEFCFAFIEGIENYDTCLTAIKTVAACSGVIAVDNILESQEISRAFLQGSEFTNRIKLYLPLCREGYLLWS
;
A
#
# COMPACT_ATOMS: atom_id res chain seq x y z
N MET A 1 -28.09 -32.59 -3.24
CA MET A 1 -28.52 -32.24 -4.61
C MET A 1 -27.45 -32.71 -5.58
N PRO A 2 -27.82 -33.07 -6.82
CA PRO A 2 -26.87 -33.51 -7.83
C PRO A 2 -25.86 -32.42 -8.17
N THR A 3 -24.70 -32.82 -8.70
CA THR A 3 -23.62 -31.88 -9.02
C THR A 3 -24.03 -30.88 -10.11
N LEU A 4 -24.95 -31.26 -10.99
CA LEU A 4 -25.51 -30.43 -12.07
C LEU A 4 -27.04 -30.46 -12.03
N ASN A 5 -27.66 -29.41 -12.55
CA ASN A 5 -29.07 -29.34 -12.89
C ASN A 5 -29.24 -29.62 -14.40
N GLU A 6 -30.12 -30.56 -14.74
CA GLU A 6 -30.33 -31.05 -16.11
C GLU A 6 -30.63 -29.94 -17.11
N LYS A 7 -31.61 -29.08 -16.80
CA LYS A 7 -32.03 -27.99 -17.69
C LYS A 7 -30.96 -26.92 -17.86
N LEU A 8 -30.24 -26.59 -16.77
CA LEU A 8 -29.16 -25.62 -16.82
C LEU A 8 -27.99 -26.15 -17.65
N ALA A 9 -27.63 -27.42 -17.46
CA ALA A 9 -26.59 -28.09 -18.21
C ALA A 9 -26.89 -28.15 -19.71
N GLU A 10 -28.14 -28.46 -20.11
CA GLU A 10 -28.56 -28.41 -21.52
C GLU A 10 -28.34 -27.03 -22.14
N VAL A 11 -28.72 -25.97 -21.43
CA VAL A 11 -28.56 -24.59 -21.92
C VAL A 11 -27.07 -24.20 -22.03
N ALA A 12 -26.28 -24.52 -21.01
CA ALA A 12 -24.84 -24.27 -21.01
C ALA A 12 -24.14 -24.98 -22.19
N ILE A 13 -24.46 -26.25 -22.42
CA ILE A 13 -23.89 -27.07 -23.49
C ILE A 13 -24.29 -26.55 -24.86
N ASN A 14 -25.56 -26.20 -25.07
CA ASN A 14 -26.01 -25.59 -26.32
C ASN A 14 -25.24 -24.29 -26.61
N LYS A 15 -25.01 -23.45 -25.58
CA LYS A 15 -24.20 -22.24 -25.74
C LYS A 15 -22.74 -22.52 -26.03
N ILE A 16 -22.15 -23.58 -25.45
CA ILE A 16 -20.80 -24.02 -25.79
C ILE A 16 -20.73 -24.38 -27.28
N HIS A 17 -21.68 -25.16 -27.79
CA HIS A 17 -21.75 -25.50 -29.21
C HIS A 17 -21.91 -24.27 -30.12
N GLU A 18 -22.77 -23.32 -29.74
CA GLU A 18 -23.03 -22.11 -30.52
C GLU A 18 -21.82 -21.16 -30.61
N THR A 19 -20.99 -21.11 -29.58
CA THR A 19 -19.93 -20.08 -29.44
C THR A 19 -18.52 -20.60 -29.72
N THR A 20 -18.37 -21.93 -29.83
CA THR A 20 -17.08 -22.59 -30.07
C THR A 20 -16.93 -22.92 -31.55
N GLU A 21 -16.08 -22.17 -32.25
CA GLU A 21 -15.78 -22.37 -33.67
C GLU A 21 -14.31 -22.74 -33.91
N ASN A 22 -14.01 -23.64 -34.84
CA ASN A 22 -12.63 -23.98 -35.25
C ASN A 22 -11.74 -24.51 -34.10
N ILE A 23 -12.32 -25.15 -33.10
CA ILE A 23 -11.62 -25.91 -32.06
C ILE A 23 -12.14 -27.34 -32.12
N ASP A 24 -11.26 -28.32 -32.03
CA ASP A 24 -11.63 -29.72 -31.76
C ASP A 24 -11.80 -29.91 -30.25
N TYR A 25 -12.96 -30.36 -29.81
CA TYR A 25 -13.30 -30.44 -28.39
C TYR A 25 -14.25 -31.59 -28.07
N GLU A 26 -14.19 -32.02 -26.81
CA GLU A 26 -15.15 -32.90 -26.17
C GLU A 26 -15.73 -32.21 -24.92
N ILE A 27 -16.93 -32.62 -24.51
CA ILE A 27 -17.61 -32.18 -23.31
C ILE A 27 -17.84 -33.41 -22.44
N ILE A 28 -17.09 -33.52 -21.34
CA ILE A 28 -17.29 -34.57 -20.36
C ILE A 28 -18.34 -34.13 -19.35
N VAL A 29 -19.46 -34.84 -19.30
CA VAL A 29 -20.56 -34.52 -18.38
C VAL A 29 -20.66 -35.61 -17.30
N VAL A 30 -20.46 -35.20 -16.05
CA VAL A 30 -20.64 -36.08 -14.88
C VAL A 30 -21.92 -35.68 -14.17
N SER A 31 -22.97 -36.50 -14.32
CA SER A 31 -24.34 -36.19 -13.85
C SER A 31 -25.11 -37.45 -13.50
N PRO A 32 -26.13 -37.38 -12.63
CA PRO A 32 -26.99 -38.53 -12.31
C PRO A 32 -28.04 -38.83 -13.40
N PHE A 33 -28.22 -37.92 -14.36
CA PHE A 33 -29.07 -38.06 -15.54
C PHE A 33 -28.21 -38.17 -16.78
N GLU A 34 -28.69 -38.88 -17.78
CA GLU A 34 -27.99 -39.08 -19.05
C GLU A 34 -27.99 -37.80 -19.88
N MET A 35 -26.83 -37.46 -20.45
CA MET A 35 -26.73 -36.40 -21.46
C MET A 35 -26.11 -36.98 -22.72
N SER A 36 -26.71 -36.68 -23.87
CA SER A 36 -26.24 -37.16 -25.17
C SER A 36 -26.29 -36.03 -26.19
N GLY A 37 -25.38 -36.07 -27.16
CA GLY A 37 -25.23 -35.02 -28.16
C GLY A 37 -23.86 -35.05 -28.83
N PRO A 38 -23.62 -34.15 -29.79
CA PRO A 38 -22.34 -34.04 -30.46
C PRO A 38 -21.25 -33.71 -29.45
N ASN A 39 -20.11 -34.40 -29.53
CA ASN A 39 -18.95 -34.19 -28.66
C ASN A 39 -19.20 -34.41 -27.16
N ILE A 40 -20.33 -35.00 -26.75
CA ILE A 40 -20.64 -35.25 -25.34
C ILE A 40 -20.23 -36.67 -24.94
N LYS A 41 -19.47 -36.79 -23.85
CA LYS A 41 -19.17 -38.06 -23.17
C LYS A 41 -19.76 -38.01 -21.77
N TRP A 42 -20.85 -38.74 -21.57
CA TRP A 42 -21.53 -38.81 -20.29
C TRP A 42 -20.92 -39.90 -19.39
N ILE A 43 -20.78 -39.56 -18.11
CA ILE A 43 -20.33 -40.47 -17.06
C ILE A 43 -21.37 -40.44 -15.93
N PRO A 44 -21.97 -41.59 -15.58
CA PRO A 44 -23.02 -41.63 -14.58
C PRO A 44 -22.49 -41.30 -13.18
N GLU A 45 -23.09 -40.29 -12.53
CA GLU A 45 -22.88 -39.98 -11.11
C GLU A 45 -23.91 -40.75 -10.26
N ALA A 46 -23.62 -42.02 -9.96
CA ALA A 46 -24.53 -42.88 -9.17
C ALA A 46 -24.84 -42.33 -7.75
N LYS A 47 -23.95 -41.50 -7.20
CA LYS A 47 -24.13 -40.83 -5.91
C LYS A 47 -23.52 -39.43 -5.99
N ALA A 48 -24.27 -38.41 -5.61
CA ALA A 48 -23.77 -37.04 -5.51
C ALA A 48 -22.59 -36.98 -4.52
N THR A 49 -21.38 -36.84 -5.04
CA THR A 49 -20.16 -36.79 -4.21
C THR A 49 -19.51 -35.41 -4.16
N GLY A 50 -20.03 -34.47 -4.96
CA GLY A 50 -19.68 -33.06 -5.01
C GLY A 50 -18.90 -32.70 -6.28
N SER A 51 -18.95 -31.42 -6.65
CA SER A 51 -18.39 -30.87 -7.90
C SER A 51 -16.90 -31.12 -8.09
N CYS A 52 -16.10 -31.07 -7.02
CA CYS A 52 -14.65 -31.32 -7.13
C CYS A 52 -14.37 -32.76 -7.58
N ARG A 53 -15.12 -33.74 -7.06
CA ARG A 53 -14.97 -35.17 -7.39
C ARG A 53 -15.56 -35.52 -8.75
N ALA A 54 -16.63 -34.84 -9.13
CA ALA A 54 -17.17 -34.92 -10.48
C ALA A 54 -16.14 -34.43 -11.49
N HIS A 55 -15.52 -33.26 -11.27
CA HIS A 55 -14.42 -32.76 -12.12
C HIS A 55 -13.20 -33.69 -12.13
N ALA A 56 -12.84 -34.31 -11.01
CA ALA A 56 -11.76 -35.31 -10.97
C ALA A 56 -12.08 -36.52 -11.88
N THR A 57 -13.32 -37.00 -11.82
CA THR A 57 -13.81 -38.10 -12.67
C THR A 57 -13.86 -37.69 -14.15
N ALA A 58 -14.25 -36.45 -14.43
CA ALA A 58 -14.27 -35.90 -15.77
C ALA A 58 -12.85 -35.81 -16.37
N TRP A 59 -11.88 -35.34 -15.58
CA TRP A 59 -10.47 -35.28 -15.96
C TRP A 59 -9.91 -36.67 -16.33
N GLU A 60 -10.16 -37.68 -15.50
CA GLU A 60 -9.72 -39.07 -15.74
C GLU A 60 -10.25 -39.66 -17.06
N ALA A 61 -11.40 -39.18 -17.52
CA ALA A 61 -12.04 -39.63 -18.75
C ALA A 61 -11.80 -38.72 -19.96
N SER A 62 -11.14 -37.57 -19.76
CA SER A 62 -10.82 -36.61 -20.81
C SER A 62 -9.55 -36.97 -21.58
N GLU A 63 -9.54 -36.67 -22.87
CA GLU A 63 -8.44 -36.91 -23.80
C GLU A 63 -7.84 -35.58 -24.34
N GLY A 64 -8.56 -34.46 -24.23
CA GLY A 64 -8.11 -33.15 -24.71
C GLY A 64 -6.77 -32.65 -24.12
N ASP A 65 -6.04 -31.84 -24.92
CA ASP A 65 -4.74 -31.26 -24.56
C ASP A 65 -4.85 -30.09 -23.57
N ILE A 66 -5.96 -29.37 -23.59
CA ILE A 66 -6.28 -28.26 -22.70
C ILE A 66 -7.59 -28.57 -22.02
N ILE A 67 -7.61 -28.43 -20.70
CA ILE A 67 -8.76 -28.72 -19.86
C ILE A 67 -9.27 -27.41 -19.29
N VAL A 68 -10.59 -27.20 -19.37
CA VAL A 68 -11.27 -26.07 -18.79
C VAL A 68 -12.53 -26.56 -18.06
N THR A 69 -12.75 -26.05 -16.85
CA THR A 69 -13.99 -26.34 -16.11
C THR A 69 -15.09 -25.36 -16.48
N MET A 70 -16.28 -25.90 -16.68
CA MET A 70 -17.52 -25.13 -16.80
C MET A 70 -18.51 -25.60 -15.74
N CYS A 71 -19.36 -24.69 -15.29
CA CYS A 71 -20.54 -24.99 -14.49
C CYS A 71 -21.80 -24.83 -15.34
N ASP A 72 -22.88 -25.44 -14.87
CA ASP A 72 -24.16 -25.48 -15.56
C ASP A 72 -24.92 -24.14 -15.55
N ASP A 73 -24.53 -23.18 -14.72
CA ASP A 73 -25.13 -21.85 -14.63
C ASP A 73 -24.39 -20.76 -15.41
N LEU A 74 -23.34 -21.12 -16.16
CA LEU A 74 -22.55 -20.20 -16.99
C LEU A 74 -22.46 -20.64 -18.45
N TYR A 75 -22.19 -19.68 -19.33
CA TYR A 75 -21.90 -19.93 -20.73
C TYR A 75 -20.80 -19.03 -21.29
N PRO A 76 -19.99 -19.51 -22.25
CA PRO A 76 -18.95 -18.72 -22.89
C PRO A 76 -19.52 -17.70 -23.88
N ALA A 77 -18.86 -16.54 -24.02
CA ALA A 77 -19.07 -15.63 -25.13
C ALA A 77 -18.43 -16.16 -26.43
N PRO A 78 -18.83 -15.68 -27.62
CA PRO A 78 -18.16 -16.03 -28.87
C PRO A 78 -16.65 -15.83 -28.78
N ARG A 79 -15.89 -16.80 -29.31
CA ARG A 79 -14.42 -16.84 -29.27
C ARG A 79 -13.77 -17.01 -27.89
N CYS A 80 -14.54 -17.23 -26.82
CA CYS A 80 -13.99 -17.32 -25.45
C CYS A 80 -12.87 -18.36 -25.32
N PHE A 81 -13.08 -19.57 -25.84
CA PHE A 81 -12.09 -20.64 -25.73
C PHE A 81 -10.88 -20.45 -26.64
N GLN A 82 -11.04 -19.79 -27.78
CA GLN A 82 -9.97 -19.47 -28.72
C GLN A 82 -8.99 -18.48 -28.06
N GLU A 83 -9.54 -17.40 -27.50
CA GLU A 83 -8.74 -16.41 -26.76
C GLU A 83 -8.07 -17.02 -25.52
N MET A 84 -8.75 -17.95 -24.83
CA MET A 84 -8.19 -18.70 -23.71
C MET A 84 -7.02 -19.59 -24.14
N ILE A 85 -7.17 -20.38 -25.22
CA ILE A 85 -6.13 -21.27 -25.74
C ILE A 85 -4.91 -20.48 -26.22
N GLU A 86 -5.12 -19.43 -27.03
CA GLU A 86 -4.04 -18.57 -27.51
C GLU A 86 -3.25 -17.94 -26.35
N PHE A 87 -3.98 -17.42 -25.35
CA PHE A 87 -3.37 -16.85 -24.15
C PHE A 87 -2.58 -17.88 -23.35
N LEU A 88 -3.17 -19.05 -23.09
CA LEU A 88 -2.56 -20.14 -22.35
C LEU A 88 -1.26 -20.60 -23.00
N ILE A 89 -1.28 -20.89 -24.31
CA ILE A 89 -0.12 -21.40 -25.04
C ILE A 89 1.03 -20.39 -25.04
N GLU A 90 0.76 -19.10 -25.25
CA GLU A 90 1.83 -18.09 -25.26
C GLU A 90 2.44 -17.88 -23.87
N ARG A 91 1.63 -17.89 -22.81
CA ARG A 91 2.12 -17.68 -21.45
C ARG A 91 2.82 -18.92 -20.90
N GLU A 92 2.38 -20.12 -21.27
CA GLU A 92 3.01 -21.38 -20.87
C GLU A 92 4.45 -21.53 -21.42
N LYS A 93 4.80 -20.87 -22.54
CA LYS A 93 6.18 -20.81 -23.03
C LYS A 93 7.11 -20.03 -22.11
N ILE A 94 6.56 -19.09 -21.32
CA ILE A 94 7.30 -18.20 -20.42
C ILE A 94 7.31 -18.77 -19.01
N TYR A 95 6.17 -19.28 -18.55
CA TYR A 95 5.94 -19.79 -17.21
C TYR A 95 5.43 -21.21 -17.28
N PHE A 96 6.08 -22.15 -16.58
CA PHE A 96 5.65 -23.55 -16.58
C PHE A 96 5.80 -24.17 -15.17
N PRO A 97 4.75 -24.79 -14.60
CA PRO A 97 3.40 -24.98 -15.14
C PRO A 97 2.58 -23.67 -15.18
N TYR A 98 1.49 -23.65 -15.96
CA TYR A 98 0.66 -22.47 -16.16
C TYR A 98 -0.84 -22.77 -16.03
N SER A 99 -1.59 -21.81 -15.48
CA SER A 99 -3.04 -21.80 -15.45
C SER A 99 -3.60 -20.42 -15.78
N CYS A 100 -4.71 -20.37 -16.52
CA CYS A 100 -5.45 -19.14 -16.70
C CYS A 100 -6.92 -19.25 -16.27
N GLY A 101 -7.47 -18.17 -15.72
CA GLY A 101 -8.89 -18.07 -15.37
C GLY A 101 -9.71 -17.41 -16.47
N LEU A 102 -10.99 -17.78 -16.55
CA LEU A 102 -11.95 -17.15 -17.45
C LEU A 102 -12.55 -15.89 -16.82
N ASN A 103 -12.86 -14.90 -17.65
CA ASN A 103 -13.38 -13.59 -17.25
C ASN A 103 -14.91 -13.59 -17.13
N HIS A 104 -15.40 -13.80 -15.91
CA HIS A 104 -16.82 -13.77 -15.60
C HIS A 104 -17.38 -12.34 -15.62
N GLN A 105 -18.24 -12.02 -16.58
CA GLN A 105 -18.80 -10.67 -16.76
C GLN A 105 -19.95 -10.34 -15.82
N ASP A 106 -20.71 -11.31 -15.33
CA ASP A 106 -21.95 -11.00 -14.58
C ASP A 106 -21.80 -10.91 -13.06
N MET A 107 -20.71 -11.44 -12.51
CA MET A 107 -20.20 -11.03 -11.19
C MET A 107 -19.82 -9.54 -11.16
N ARG A 108 -19.77 -8.85 -12.31
CA ARG A 108 -19.51 -7.40 -12.36
C ARG A 108 -20.70 -6.56 -11.88
N LYS A 109 -21.90 -7.13 -11.69
CA LYS A 109 -23.03 -6.43 -11.06
C LYS A 109 -22.90 -6.34 -9.52
N THR A 110 -22.11 -7.21 -8.90
CA THR A 110 -21.81 -7.22 -7.46
C THR A 110 -20.45 -6.58 -7.12
N GLY A 111 -19.82 -5.91 -8.08
CA GLY A 111 -18.47 -5.35 -7.98
C GLY A 111 -17.44 -6.24 -8.66
N LYS A 112 -16.63 -5.67 -9.56
CA LYS A 112 -15.64 -6.37 -10.39
C LYS A 112 -14.52 -6.96 -9.54
N HIS A 113 -14.57 -8.21 -9.08
CA HIS A 113 -13.51 -8.79 -8.23
C HIS A 113 -12.84 -10.04 -8.82
N PHE A 114 -11.61 -10.32 -8.40
CA PHE A 114 -10.87 -11.57 -8.59
C PHE A 114 -10.47 -12.17 -7.22
N GLY A 115 -10.31 -13.48 -7.15
CA GLY A 115 -9.97 -14.19 -5.91
C GLY A 115 -8.47 -14.34 -5.70
N THR A 116 -8.03 -14.28 -4.45
CA THR A 116 -6.65 -14.56 -4.04
C THR A 116 -6.59 -15.47 -2.81
N LEU A 117 -5.53 -16.28 -2.69
CA LEU A 117 -5.31 -17.26 -1.63
C LEU A 117 -3.91 -17.19 -1.08
N PHE A 118 -3.79 -16.89 0.21
CA PHE A 118 -2.53 -16.38 0.72
C PHE A 118 -2.00 -15.28 -0.21
N GLY A 119 -2.98 -14.54 -0.75
CA GLY A 119 -2.95 -13.54 -1.79
C GLY A 119 -2.45 -14.03 -3.16
N TYR A 120 -1.98 -15.25 -3.34
CA TYR A 120 -1.72 -15.77 -4.68
C TYR A 120 -3.02 -15.79 -5.49
N TYR A 121 -3.01 -15.27 -6.72
CA TYR A 121 -4.20 -15.34 -7.55
C TYR A 121 -4.56 -16.79 -7.81
N TYR A 122 -5.83 -17.10 -7.61
CA TYR A 122 -6.41 -18.36 -8.04
C TYR A 122 -7.40 -18.10 -9.17
N PRO A 123 -7.30 -18.85 -10.28
CA PRO A 123 -8.20 -18.65 -11.39
C PRO A 123 -9.58 -19.25 -11.09
N PHE A 124 -10.60 -18.39 -11.12
CA PHE A 124 -11.98 -18.87 -11.27
C PHE A 124 -12.13 -19.52 -12.64
N TYR A 125 -12.81 -20.66 -12.69
CA TYR A 125 -12.98 -21.47 -13.91
C TYR A 125 -11.64 -21.71 -14.61
N PRO A 126 -10.71 -22.40 -13.91
CA PRO A 126 -9.34 -22.55 -14.37
C PRO A 126 -9.27 -23.35 -15.67
N ALA A 127 -8.35 -22.94 -16.53
CA ALA A 127 -7.91 -23.66 -17.71
C ALA A 127 -6.41 -23.94 -17.63
N LEU A 128 -6.01 -25.17 -17.96
CA LEU A 128 -4.62 -25.64 -17.93
C LEU A 128 -4.36 -26.60 -19.09
N SER A 129 -3.10 -26.66 -19.56
CA SER A 129 -2.69 -27.76 -20.43
C SER A 129 -2.59 -29.06 -19.63
N ARG A 130 -2.80 -30.20 -20.30
CA ARG A 130 -2.57 -31.55 -19.75
C ARG A 130 -1.18 -31.68 -19.13
N LYS A 131 -0.15 -31.09 -19.77
CA LYS A 131 1.24 -31.08 -19.28
C LYS A 131 1.37 -30.32 -17.96
N SER A 132 0.73 -29.16 -17.85
CA SER A 132 0.72 -28.38 -16.61
C SER A 132 -0.02 -29.11 -15.49
N ILE A 133 -1.12 -29.80 -15.82
CA ILE A 133 -1.90 -30.61 -14.86
C ILE A 133 -1.08 -31.81 -14.35
N GLU A 134 -0.40 -32.53 -15.25
CA GLU A 134 0.49 -33.64 -14.90
C GLU A 134 1.66 -33.16 -14.02
N LYS A 135 2.20 -31.96 -14.30
CA LYS A 135 3.29 -31.36 -13.53
C LYS A 135 2.92 -31.03 -12.07
N ILE A 136 1.64 -30.78 -11.79
CA ILE A 136 1.13 -30.44 -10.46
C ILE A 136 0.42 -31.62 -9.78
N ASP A 137 0.61 -32.84 -10.26
CA ASP A 137 0.03 -34.09 -9.74
C ASP A 137 -1.52 -34.16 -9.84
N GLY A 138 -2.09 -33.66 -10.94
CA GLY A 138 -3.49 -33.87 -11.31
C GLY A 138 -4.37 -32.62 -11.25
N TYR A 139 -5.63 -32.75 -11.68
CA TYR A 139 -6.54 -31.61 -11.81
C TYR A 139 -7.19 -31.24 -10.46
N HIS A 140 -8.43 -31.67 -10.20
CA HIS A 140 -9.06 -31.52 -8.89
C HIS A 140 -8.83 -32.76 -8.02
N LEU A 141 -8.30 -32.56 -6.81
CA LEU A 141 -8.06 -33.67 -5.87
C LEU A 141 -9.37 -34.16 -5.23
N ARG A 142 -9.52 -35.48 -5.11
CA ARG A 142 -10.72 -36.15 -4.55
C ARG A 142 -10.92 -35.90 -3.04
N ASP A 143 -9.92 -35.33 -2.38
CA ASP A 143 -9.98 -34.87 -0.98
C ASP A 143 -11.08 -33.83 -0.78
N TYR A 144 -11.34 -32.99 -1.80
CA TYR A 144 -12.37 -31.96 -1.78
C TYR A 144 -13.70 -32.50 -2.30
N ALA A 145 -14.81 -32.10 -1.67
CA ALA A 145 -16.15 -32.42 -2.16
C ALA A 145 -16.68 -31.34 -3.11
N SER A 146 -16.73 -30.07 -2.69
CA SER A 146 -17.34 -28.98 -3.48
C SER A 146 -16.62 -27.63 -3.46
N HIS A 147 -15.75 -27.37 -2.48
CA HIS A 147 -15.07 -26.08 -2.31
C HIS A 147 -13.55 -26.27 -2.22
N TYR A 148 -12.79 -25.22 -2.54
CA TYR A 148 -11.33 -25.13 -2.42
C TYR A 148 -10.49 -26.02 -3.37
N CYS A 149 -11.07 -26.67 -4.39
CA CYS A 149 -10.23 -27.45 -5.33
C CYS A 149 -9.54 -26.59 -6.39
N ASP A 150 -10.20 -25.56 -6.89
CA ASP A 150 -9.64 -24.49 -7.72
C ASP A 150 -8.57 -23.72 -6.94
N CYS A 151 -8.86 -23.46 -5.66
CA CYS A 151 -7.93 -22.90 -4.70
C CYS A 151 -6.65 -23.74 -4.56
N ASP A 152 -6.81 -25.04 -4.24
CA ASP A 152 -5.71 -25.98 -4.09
C ASP A 152 -4.91 -26.15 -5.38
N MET A 153 -5.58 -26.25 -6.52
CA MET A 153 -4.94 -26.37 -7.82
C MET A 153 -4.07 -25.15 -8.13
N ALA A 154 -4.57 -23.94 -7.88
CA ALA A 154 -3.78 -22.73 -8.04
C ALA A 154 -2.53 -22.75 -7.15
N MET A 155 -2.68 -23.15 -5.87
CA MET A 155 -1.54 -23.24 -4.96
C MET A 155 -0.50 -24.27 -5.41
N ARG A 156 -0.90 -25.40 -6.01
CA ARG A 156 0.05 -26.37 -6.59
C ARG A 156 0.79 -25.82 -7.81
N VAL A 157 0.12 -25.03 -8.66
CA VAL A 157 0.78 -24.33 -9.78
C VAL A 157 1.84 -23.37 -9.25
N TRP A 158 1.48 -22.55 -8.26
CA TRP A 158 2.42 -21.62 -7.63
C TRP A 158 3.58 -22.33 -6.93
N ASP A 159 3.30 -23.43 -6.23
CA ASP A 159 4.31 -24.18 -5.51
C ASP A 159 5.31 -24.90 -6.43
N ALA A 160 4.86 -25.30 -7.61
CA ALA A 160 5.72 -25.85 -8.65
C ALA A 160 6.61 -24.78 -9.34
N GLY A 161 6.56 -23.52 -8.90
CA GLY A 161 7.25 -22.38 -9.52
C GLY A 161 6.56 -21.85 -10.77
N GLY A 162 5.31 -22.26 -10.99
CA GLY A 162 4.47 -21.88 -12.12
C GLY A 162 3.75 -20.54 -11.93
N ARG A 163 2.73 -20.30 -12.77
CA ARG A 163 2.01 -19.02 -12.77
C ARG A 163 0.52 -19.18 -13.07
N CYS A 164 -0.31 -18.41 -12.34
CA CYS A 164 -1.74 -18.27 -12.57
C CYS A 164 -2.09 -16.85 -13.01
N GLU A 165 -2.90 -16.66 -14.06
CA GLU A 165 -3.34 -15.31 -14.51
C GLU A 165 -4.76 -15.28 -15.07
N LEU A 166 -5.39 -14.10 -15.14
CA LEU A 166 -6.71 -13.94 -15.75
C LEU A 166 -6.58 -13.71 -17.27
N CYS A 167 -7.26 -14.53 -18.08
CA CYS A 167 -7.45 -14.21 -19.49
C CYS A 167 -8.63 -13.22 -19.64
N HIS A 168 -8.31 -11.93 -19.76
CA HIS A 168 -9.33 -10.87 -19.85
C HIS A 168 -10.26 -11.00 -21.06
N LYS A 169 -9.81 -11.66 -22.12
CA LYS A 169 -10.57 -11.81 -23.36
C LYS A 169 -11.46 -13.05 -23.37
N ALA A 170 -11.16 -14.05 -22.54
CA ALA A 170 -11.95 -15.27 -22.44
C ALA A 170 -13.18 -15.04 -21.56
N ILE A 171 -14.24 -14.50 -22.16
CA ILE A 171 -15.41 -14.01 -21.44
C ILE A 171 -16.44 -15.12 -21.21
N ILE A 172 -17.00 -15.19 -19.99
CA ILE A 172 -18.15 -16.03 -19.65
C ILE A 172 -19.27 -15.20 -18.99
N HIS A 173 -20.50 -15.67 -19.14
CA HIS A 173 -21.73 -15.02 -18.70
C HIS A 173 -22.60 -15.93 -17.85
N SER A 174 -23.39 -15.35 -16.94
CA SER A 174 -24.44 -16.07 -16.22
C SER A 174 -25.62 -16.35 -17.13
N ILE A 175 -26.14 -17.58 -17.06
CA ILE A 175 -27.35 -17.99 -17.78
C ILE A 175 -28.56 -17.12 -17.38
N ASP A 176 -28.57 -16.50 -16.19
CA ASP A 176 -29.63 -15.56 -15.79
C ASP A 176 -29.81 -14.40 -16.79
N ASN A 177 -28.75 -14.03 -17.52
CA ASN A 177 -28.81 -12.99 -18.55
C ASN A 177 -29.65 -13.38 -19.77
N LEU A 178 -29.96 -14.67 -19.96
CA LEU A 178 -30.81 -15.12 -21.04
C LEU A 178 -32.30 -14.81 -20.79
N GLY A 179 -32.66 -14.36 -19.58
CA GLY A 179 -34.01 -13.90 -19.26
C GLY A 179 -35.07 -15.00 -19.25
N ILE A 180 -34.66 -16.26 -19.12
CA ILE A 180 -35.56 -17.43 -19.13
C ILE A 180 -36.17 -17.60 -17.72
N PRO A 181 -37.49 -17.40 -17.54
CA PRO A 181 -38.11 -17.34 -16.19
C PRO A 181 -37.96 -18.63 -15.37
N GLU A 182 -38.00 -19.79 -16.03
CA GLU A 182 -37.93 -21.12 -15.42
C GLU A 182 -36.55 -21.47 -14.85
N ILE A 183 -35.52 -20.74 -15.29
CA ILE A 183 -34.11 -20.93 -14.90
C ILE A 183 -33.76 -20.10 -13.66
N LYS A 184 -34.37 -18.91 -13.51
CA LYS A 184 -34.08 -17.94 -12.44
C LYS A 184 -34.45 -18.44 -11.03
N THR A 185 -35.41 -19.37 -10.93
CA THR A 185 -35.81 -20.03 -9.68
C THR A 185 -34.89 -21.19 -9.31
N LEU A 186 -34.28 -21.87 -10.30
CA LEU A 186 -33.45 -23.06 -10.09
C LEU A 186 -32.02 -22.76 -9.61
N SER A 187 -31.50 -21.56 -9.89
CA SER A 187 -30.17 -21.12 -9.43
C SER A 187 -30.11 -20.86 -7.91
N ASN A 188 -31.23 -20.47 -7.29
CA ASN A 188 -31.30 -20.02 -5.88
C ASN A 188 -31.50 -21.14 -4.84
N GLU A 189 -31.76 -22.40 -5.25
CA GLU A 189 -32.13 -23.51 -4.35
C GLU A 189 -30.99 -24.50 -4.07
N ARG A 190 -29.72 -24.14 -4.30
CA ARG A 190 -28.58 -25.05 -4.13
C ARG A 190 -28.15 -25.18 -2.65
N PRO A 191 -28.09 -26.40 -2.07
CA PRO A 191 -27.53 -26.58 -0.74
C PRO A 191 -26.02 -26.32 -0.76
N ILE A 192 -25.58 -25.45 0.15
CA ILE A 192 -24.17 -25.13 0.36
C ILE A 192 -23.48 -26.38 0.90
N GLY A 193 -22.51 -26.93 0.15
CA GLY A 193 -21.69 -28.05 0.61
C GLY A 193 -20.97 -27.71 1.92
N SER A 194 -20.42 -28.70 2.63
CA SER A 194 -19.66 -28.45 3.87
C SER A 194 -18.38 -27.67 3.58
N HIS A 195 -18.50 -26.35 3.57
CA HIS A 195 -17.41 -25.40 3.39
C HIS A 195 -16.27 -25.65 4.40
N GLN A 196 -16.66 -25.99 5.63
CA GLN A 196 -15.78 -26.23 6.76
C GLN A 196 -14.76 -27.37 6.52
N LYS A 197 -15.21 -28.50 5.96
CA LYS A 197 -14.31 -29.65 5.75
C LYS A 197 -13.29 -29.40 4.64
N GLY A 198 -13.72 -28.77 3.54
CA GLY A 198 -12.81 -28.36 2.45
C GLY A 198 -11.79 -27.31 2.92
N TYR A 199 -12.26 -26.36 3.73
CA TYR A 199 -11.44 -25.35 4.38
C TYR A 199 -10.34 -25.96 5.27
N GLU A 200 -10.68 -26.92 6.12
CA GLU A 200 -9.72 -27.59 7.02
C GLU A 200 -8.65 -28.36 6.24
N ILE A 201 -9.04 -29.09 5.18
CA ILE A 201 -8.11 -29.81 4.31
C ILE A 201 -7.16 -28.82 3.60
N PHE A 202 -7.71 -27.75 3.03
CA PHE A 202 -6.91 -26.72 2.35
C PHE A 202 -5.89 -26.07 3.28
N LEU A 203 -6.31 -25.64 4.48
CA LEU A 203 -5.40 -25.06 5.45
C LEU A 203 -4.35 -26.07 5.95
N GLY A 204 -4.74 -27.32 6.17
CA GLY A 204 -3.80 -28.37 6.57
C GLY A 204 -2.65 -28.57 5.58
N LYS A 205 -2.89 -28.36 4.28
CA LYS A 205 -1.87 -28.44 3.23
C LYS A 205 -1.02 -27.18 3.10
N TRP A 206 -1.66 -26.00 3.09
CA TRP A 206 -1.01 -24.78 2.63
C TRP A 206 -0.67 -23.78 3.72
N LYS A 207 -1.32 -23.84 4.89
CA LYS A 207 -1.17 -22.82 5.94
C LYS A 207 0.24 -22.75 6.51
N GLU A 208 0.91 -23.88 6.71
CA GLU A 208 2.28 -23.86 7.26
C GLU A 208 3.28 -23.22 6.27
N LYS A 209 3.05 -23.39 4.97
CA LYS A 209 3.98 -22.93 3.94
C LYS A 209 3.70 -21.49 3.50
N TYR A 210 2.44 -21.14 3.30
CA TYR A 210 2.02 -19.84 2.76
C TYR A 210 1.25 -18.98 3.76
N GLY A 211 0.67 -19.60 4.78
CA GLY A 211 -0.28 -18.98 5.70
C GLY A 211 0.24 -18.68 7.10
N LYS A 212 1.56 -18.77 7.37
CA LYS A 212 2.15 -18.50 8.69
C LYS A 212 1.88 -17.09 9.19
N GLU A 213 1.89 -16.13 8.28
CA GLU A 213 1.60 -14.71 8.52
C GLU A 213 0.15 -14.33 8.18
N TRP A 214 -0.72 -15.33 7.97
CA TRP A 214 -2.11 -15.11 7.59
C TRP A 214 -3.05 -15.51 8.72
N GLY A 215 -3.93 -14.57 9.11
CA GLY A 215 -5.05 -14.83 10.01
C GLY A 215 -6.19 -15.64 9.36
N ARG A 216 -7.44 -15.39 9.77
CA ARG A 216 -8.62 -16.06 9.18
C ARG A 216 -8.93 -15.61 7.73
N GLN A 217 -8.33 -14.52 7.26
CA GLN A 217 -8.62 -13.87 5.97
C GLN A 217 -7.60 -14.20 4.88
N PHE A 218 -7.39 -15.48 4.57
CA PHE A 218 -6.46 -15.88 3.50
C PHE A 218 -7.09 -15.89 2.10
N ASN A 219 -8.42 -15.94 2.00
CA ASN A 219 -9.16 -15.93 0.75
C ASN A 219 -9.82 -14.56 0.56
N ILE A 220 -9.20 -13.68 -0.23
CA ILE A 220 -9.63 -12.28 -0.40
C ILE A 220 -10.09 -12.04 -1.84
N SER A 221 -11.23 -11.34 -1.99
CA SER A 221 -11.73 -10.85 -3.27
C SER A 221 -11.27 -9.41 -3.50
N LEU A 222 -10.54 -9.16 -4.60
CA LEU A 222 -9.93 -7.88 -4.92
C LEU A 222 -10.48 -7.28 -6.22
N PRO A 223 -10.66 -5.95 -6.33
CA PRO A 223 -11.15 -5.33 -7.55
C PRO A 223 -10.28 -5.64 -8.78
N ILE A 224 -10.88 -5.96 -9.94
CA ILE A 224 -10.19 -6.21 -11.22
C ILE A 224 -9.28 -5.05 -11.64
N SER A 225 -9.59 -3.81 -11.22
CA SER A 225 -8.69 -2.66 -11.46
C SER A 225 -7.32 -2.80 -10.78
N LEU A 226 -7.20 -3.65 -9.77
CA LEU A 226 -5.94 -3.98 -9.10
C LEU A 226 -5.18 -5.13 -9.76
N LEU A 227 -5.79 -5.79 -10.76
CA LEU A 227 -5.16 -6.89 -11.45
C LEU A 227 -4.04 -6.34 -12.36
N ARG A 228 -2.80 -6.58 -11.97
CA ARG A 228 -1.61 -6.34 -12.79
C ARG A 228 -1.16 -7.66 -13.42
N GLU A 229 -0.34 -7.61 -14.46
CA GLU A 229 0.49 -8.77 -14.80
C GLU A 229 1.22 -9.15 -13.50
N ASN A 230 1.08 -10.40 -13.03
CA ASN A 230 1.81 -11.01 -11.90
C ASN A 230 1.15 -11.23 -10.53
N THR A 231 -0.15 -11.54 -10.41
CA THR A 231 -0.82 -11.61 -9.10
C THR A 231 -0.37 -12.74 -8.16
N MET A 232 0.66 -12.46 -7.36
CA MET A 232 0.76 -12.81 -5.94
C MET A 232 0.29 -11.60 -5.12
N CYS A 233 -0.50 -11.85 -4.11
CA CYS A 233 -0.83 -10.98 -2.99
C CYS A 233 -0.33 -11.76 -1.76
N LYS A 234 0.05 -11.08 -0.68
CA LYS A 234 0.40 -11.69 0.61
C LYS A 234 -0.54 -11.09 1.68
N SER A 235 -0.41 -11.49 2.95
CA SER A 235 -1.43 -11.41 4.00
C SER A 235 -2.27 -10.16 4.10
N SER A 236 -3.42 -10.28 4.74
CA SER A 236 -4.07 -9.17 5.45
C SER A 236 -3.19 -8.55 6.57
N GLU A 237 -1.91 -8.91 6.67
CA GLU A 237 -0.84 -8.24 7.42
C GLU A 237 0.28 -7.66 6.52
N ASN A 238 0.13 -7.76 5.19
CA ASN A 238 1.14 -7.35 4.19
C ASN A 238 0.51 -6.70 2.94
N TYR A 239 -0.42 -5.75 3.13
CA TYR A 239 -0.83 -4.79 2.08
C TYR A 239 0.20 -3.67 1.83
N SER A 240 1.46 -3.90 2.21
CA SER A 240 2.64 -3.19 1.68
C SER A 240 3.06 -3.74 0.29
N GLU A 241 2.52 -4.88 -0.16
CA GLU A 241 2.97 -5.57 -1.37
C GLU A 241 2.04 -5.45 -2.61
N VAL A 242 1.64 -4.23 -2.97
CA VAL A 242 1.37 -3.86 -4.39
C VAL A 242 2.71 -3.56 -5.13
N PHE A 243 3.82 -4.04 -4.58
CA PHE A 243 5.20 -3.80 -5.02
C PHE A 243 6.11 -5.07 -5.22
N PRO A 244 5.65 -6.30 -5.59
CA PRO A 244 6.55 -7.47 -5.54
C PRO A 244 7.35 -7.81 -6.80
N GLU A 245 7.34 -7.01 -7.89
CA GLU A 245 8.44 -7.09 -8.88
C GLU A 245 9.68 -6.29 -8.44
N ILE A 246 9.56 -5.49 -7.37
CA ILE A 246 10.57 -4.51 -6.95
C ILE A 246 11.45 -5.00 -5.77
N LEU A 247 11.15 -6.16 -5.17
CA LEU A 247 11.74 -6.56 -3.87
C LEU A 247 12.28 -8.01 -3.75
N HIS A 248 12.09 -8.89 -4.73
CA HIS A 248 12.07 -10.34 -4.41
C HIS A 248 13.40 -11.13 -4.40
N LYS A 249 14.57 -10.50 -4.31
CA LYS A 249 15.81 -11.25 -3.97
C LYS A 249 16.78 -10.54 -3.01
N THR A 250 16.70 -9.22 -2.86
CA THR A 250 17.69 -8.44 -2.11
C THR A 250 17.23 -8.03 -0.71
N ASP A 251 15.94 -8.08 -0.36
CA ASP A 251 15.43 -7.26 0.77
C ASP A 251 15.00 -8.03 2.03
N SER A 252 14.92 -9.36 2.01
CA SER A 252 14.77 -10.15 3.27
C SER A 252 16.00 -10.06 4.18
N GLY A 253 17.16 -9.70 3.62
CA GLY A 253 18.35 -9.36 4.39
C GLY A 253 18.43 -7.89 4.81
N LEU A 254 17.73 -6.95 4.12
CA LEU A 254 17.76 -5.52 4.44
C LEU A 254 17.20 -5.20 5.82
N LEU A 255 16.04 -5.77 6.16
CA LEU A 255 15.36 -5.57 7.45
C LEU A 255 16.11 -6.20 8.64
N ASN A 256 17.09 -7.07 8.37
CA ASN A 256 17.95 -7.66 9.40
C ASN A 256 19.21 -6.82 9.70
N ILE A 257 19.48 -5.76 8.93
CA ILE A 257 20.62 -4.87 9.14
C ILE A 257 20.22 -3.78 10.13
N LYS A 258 20.72 -3.87 11.37
CA LYS A 258 20.49 -2.82 12.38
C LYS A 258 21.20 -1.51 12.01
N GLY A 259 20.42 -0.45 11.75
CA GLY A 259 20.87 0.95 11.76
C GLY A 259 20.70 1.59 13.14
N TYR A 260 21.40 2.70 13.40
CA TYR A 260 21.33 3.42 14.68
C TYR A 260 20.31 4.56 14.69
N HIS A 261 20.12 5.30 13.58
CA HIS A 261 19.32 6.54 13.56
C HIS A 261 18.28 6.65 12.42
N LEU A 262 18.24 5.69 11.48
CA LEU A 262 17.30 5.69 10.36
C LEU A 262 15.98 4.99 10.72
N MET A 263 14.85 5.70 10.62
CA MET A 263 13.53 5.09 10.69
C MET A 263 13.18 4.37 9.38
N GLU A 264 12.22 3.44 9.43
CA GLU A 264 11.74 2.73 8.22
C GLU A 264 11.19 3.68 7.15
N VAL A 265 10.51 4.76 7.57
CA VAL A 265 9.98 5.80 6.69
C VAL A 265 11.12 6.55 5.96
N ASP A 266 12.22 6.85 6.65
CA ASP A 266 13.38 7.54 6.06
C ASP A 266 14.05 6.67 4.99
N CYS A 267 14.13 5.35 5.23
CA CYS A 267 14.67 4.38 4.27
C CYS A 267 13.84 4.32 2.98
N ILE A 268 12.51 4.33 3.09
CA ILE A 268 11.61 4.32 1.93
C ILE A 268 11.79 5.61 1.12
N LEU A 269 11.85 6.75 1.78
CA LEU A 269 11.99 8.05 1.13
C LEU A 269 13.35 8.21 0.44
N LEU A 270 14.43 7.77 1.09
CA LEU A 270 15.76 7.74 0.51
C LEU A 270 15.78 6.94 -0.80
N ARG A 271 15.14 5.76 -0.82
CA ARG A 271 15.03 4.92 -2.02
C ARG A 271 14.24 5.61 -3.14
N LEU A 272 13.11 6.25 -2.80
CA LEU A 272 12.25 6.94 -3.77
C LEU A 272 12.94 8.17 -4.36
N LEU A 273 13.63 8.95 -3.53
CA LEU A 273 14.40 10.11 -3.97
C LEU A 273 15.47 9.69 -4.98
N LEU A 274 16.24 8.64 -4.65
CA LEU A 274 17.28 8.11 -5.52
C LEU A 274 16.74 7.60 -6.85
N ARG A 275 15.59 6.91 -6.85
CA ARG A 275 14.92 6.51 -8.10
C ARG A 275 14.46 7.69 -8.93
N LYS A 276 13.89 8.73 -8.30
CA LYS A 276 13.42 9.92 -9.01
C LYS A 276 14.57 10.65 -9.73
N ILE A 277 15.73 10.69 -9.10
CA ILE A 277 16.92 11.35 -9.67
C ILE A 277 17.83 10.40 -10.44
N ALA A 278 17.45 9.12 -10.57
CA ALA A 278 18.28 8.08 -11.12
C ALA A 278 18.71 8.42 -12.56
N LYS A 279 20.01 8.28 -12.81
CA LYS A 279 20.62 8.45 -14.13
C LYS A 279 21.51 7.24 -14.39
N LYS A 280 21.65 6.86 -15.66
CA LYS A 280 22.52 5.73 -16.04
C LYS A 280 23.95 5.98 -15.52
N GLN A 281 24.50 5.00 -14.79
CA GLN A 281 25.86 5.08 -14.20
C GLN A 281 26.05 6.26 -13.23
N MET A 282 24.99 6.61 -12.49
CA MET A 282 25.04 7.61 -11.43
C MET A 282 26.10 7.27 -10.37
N LYS A 283 26.84 8.28 -9.90
CA LYS A 283 27.83 8.13 -8.83
C LYS A 283 27.29 8.70 -7.53
N VAL A 284 27.21 7.87 -6.51
CA VAL A 284 26.67 8.19 -5.20
C VAL A 284 27.72 7.97 -4.13
N VAL A 285 27.76 8.85 -3.15
CA VAL A 285 28.54 8.67 -1.93
C VAL A 285 27.59 8.59 -0.73
N GLU A 286 27.89 7.70 0.19
CA GLU A 286 27.34 7.66 1.53
C GLU A 286 28.48 7.83 2.54
N ILE A 287 28.29 8.70 3.52
CA ILE A 287 29.21 8.93 4.64
C ILE A 287 28.53 8.40 5.90
N GLY A 288 29.21 7.52 6.63
CA GLY A 288 28.63 6.82 7.79
C GLY A 288 27.80 5.62 7.37
N SER A 289 28.46 4.54 6.98
CA SER A 289 27.80 3.34 6.43
C SER A 289 27.55 2.25 7.47
N TRP A 290 28.31 2.25 8.57
CA TRP A 290 28.22 1.30 9.69
C TRP A 290 27.97 -0.15 9.25
N LYS A 291 26.82 -0.75 9.59
CA LYS A 291 26.44 -2.13 9.21
C LYS A 291 25.73 -2.21 7.85
N GLY A 292 25.42 -1.07 7.23
CA GLY A 292 24.99 -0.96 5.84
C GLY A 292 23.48 -0.82 5.63
N MET A 293 22.73 -0.27 6.59
CA MET A 293 21.26 -0.12 6.43
C MET A 293 20.94 0.86 5.29
N ALA A 294 21.38 2.12 5.39
CA ALA A 294 21.26 3.09 4.30
C ALA A 294 22.00 2.62 3.04
N THR A 295 23.23 2.11 3.18
CA THR A 295 24.01 1.56 2.06
C THR A 295 23.22 0.60 1.20
N ALA A 296 22.50 -0.32 1.84
CA ALA A 296 21.81 -1.35 1.10
C ALA A 296 20.50 -0.83 0.46
N ILE A 297 19.83 0.13 1.10
CA ILE A 297 18.72 0.89 0.50
C ILE A 297 19.19 1.66 -0.74
N ILE A 298 20.26 2.44 -0.60
CA ILE A 298 20.85 3.23 -1.69
C ILE A 298 21.34 2.29 -2.80
N GLY A 299 22.08 1.24 -2.45
CA GLY A 299 22.61 0.25 -3.36
C GLY A 299 21.52 -0.46 -4.17
N SER A 300 20.42 -0.86 -3.52
CA SER A 300 19.27 -1.47 -4.22
C SER A 300 18.65 -0.52 -5.25
N ALA A 301 18.53 0.78 -4.94
CA ALA A 301 18.03 1.78 -5.89
C ALA A 301 18.96 1.96 -7.09
N LEU A 302 20.27 1.80 -6.89
CA LEU A 302 21.28 2.00 -7.94
C LEU A 302 21.45 0.80 -8.86
N GLN A 303 21.04 -0.41 -8.46
CA GLN A 303 21.06 -1.60 -9.33
C GLN A 303 20.31 -1.35 -10.65
N GLU A 304 19.14 -0.72 -10.58
CA GLU A 304 18.29 -0.44 -11.75
C GLU A 304 18.94 0.48 -12.78
N CYS A 305 19.76 1.43 -12.32
CA CYS A 305 20.44 2.40 -13.19
C CYS A 305 21.92 2.06 -13.45
N LYS A 306 22.39 0.89 -12.99
CA LYS A 306 23.81 0.50 -13.02
C LYS A 306 24.71 1.56 -12.40
N GLY A 307 24.26 2.18 -11.31
CA GLY A 307 24.98 3.19 -10.57
C GLY A 307 26.12 2.61 -9.72
N THR A 308 26.92 3.47 -9.12
CA THR A 308 27.96 3.09 -8.16
C THR A 308 27.77 3.86 -6.86
N LEU A 309 27.74 3.13 -5.75
CA LEU A 309 27.78 3.66 -4.40
C LEU A 309 29.18 3.50 -3.81
N PHE A 310 29.75 4.60 -3.33
CA PHE A 310 30.94 4.60 -2.50
C PHE A 310 30.50 4.78 -1.03
N ALA A 311 30.64 3.71 -0.25
CA ALA A 311 30.28 3.67 1.16
C ALA A 311 31.50 4.03 2.01
N ILE A 312 31.49 5.17 2.68
CA ILE A 312 32.64 5.76 3.36
C ILE A 312 32.43 5.68 4.86
N ASP A 313 33.32 4.96 5.54
CA ASP A 313 33.29 4.82 6.99
C ASP A 313 34.69 4.42 7.48
N THR A 314 34.94 4.60 8.77
CA THR A 314 36.15 4.09 9.44
C THR A 314 35.94 2.68 9.97
N TRP A 315 34.69 2.30 10.22
CA TRP A 315 34.21 1.13 10.94
C TRP A 315 34.79 0.99 12.36
N LYS A 316 35.25 2.11 12.95
CA LYS A 316 35.84 2.17 14.30
C LYS A 316 34.85 2.63 15.38
N GLY A 317 33.63 2.99 14.98
CA GLY A 317 32.62 3.59 15.85
C GLY A 317 32.88 5.07 16.08
N SER A 318 31.88 5.80 16.57
CA SER A 318 32.05 7.20 16.97
C SER A 318 32.26 7.33 18.47
N SER A 319 33.15 8.24 18.88
CA SER A 319 33.33 8.65 20.27
C SER A 319 32.11 9.34 20.87
N SER A 320 31.25 9.94 20.04
CA SER A 320 29.99 10.57 20.50
C SER A 320 28.93 9.53 20.87
N VAL A 321 29.09 8.26 20.44
CA VAL A 321 28.16 7.16 20.71
C VAL A 321 28.87 5.99 21.43
N PRO A 322 28.93 5.98 22.78
CA PRO A 322 29.66 4.97 23.55
C PRO A 322 29.30 3.51 23.25
N SER A 323 28.05 3.26 22.82
CA SER A 323 27.58 1.92 22.46
C SER A 323 28.28 1.37 21.21
N MET A 324 28.62 2.23 20.23
CA MET A 324 29.35 1.86 19.01
C MET A 324 30.80 1.48 19.33
N VAL A 325 31.46 2.27 20.17
CA VAL A 325 32.83 1.97 20.66
C VAL A 325 32.87 0.62 21.35
N LYS A 326 31.88 0.33 22.21
CA LYS A 326 31.76 -0.97 22.87
C LYS A 326 31.55 -2.10 21.86
N GLU A 327 30.77 -1.89 20.81
CA GLU A 327 30.52 -2.94 19.81
C GLU A 327 31.75 -3.24 18.96
N VAL A 328 32.49 -2.22 18.51
CA VAL A 328 33.73 -2.36 17.72
C VAL A 328 34.81 -3.13 18.49
N ASN A 329 34.89 -2.93 19.81
CA ASN A 329 35.81 -3.69 20.66
C ASN A 329 35.51 -5.20 20.71
N ASN A 330 34.26 -5.60 20.39
CA ASN A 330 33.81 -6.98 20.48
C ASN A 330 33.57 -7.64 19.11
N LYS A 331 33.43 -6.86 18.04
CA LYS A 331 33.04 -7.34 16.70
C LYS A 331 33.77 -6.59 15.60
N ASN A 332 34.08 -7.28 14.51
CA ASN A 332 34.57 -6.64 13.29
C ASN A 332 33.39 -6.11 12.46
N ILE A 333 33.07 -4.82 12.64
CA ILE A 333 31.91 -4.19 11.98
C ILE A 333 32.09 -4.11 10.46
N LEU A 334 33.30 -3.85 9.96
CA LEU A 334 33.58 -3.86 8.52
C LEU A 334 33.25 -5.23 7.91
N ASN A 335 33.61 -6.32 8.57
CA ASN A 335 33.26 -7.66 8.08
C ASN A 335 31.75 -7.87 8.09
N ILE A 336 31.04 -7.42 9.13
CA ILE A 336 29.57 -7.51 9.19
C ILE A 336 28.94 -6.74 8.02
N PHE A 337 29.40 -5.52 7.77
CA PHE A 337 28.99 -4.70 6.63
C PHE A 337 29.21 -5.43 5.29
N ILE A 338 30.42 -5.97 5.08
CA ILE A 338 30.77 -6.69 3.85
C ILE A 338 29.87 -7.91 3.65
N GLU A 339 29.68 -8.72 4.69
CA GLU A 339 28.84 -9.92 4.62
C GLU A 339 27.36 -9.57 4.38
N ASN A 340 26.87 -8.49 4.98
CA ASN A 340 25.55 -7.94 4.66
C ASN A 340 25.47 -7.59 3.18
N MET A 341 26.38 -6.77 2.65
CA MET A 341 26.34 -6.36 1.23
C MET A 341 26.48 -7.53 0.26
N LYS A 342 27.26 -8.57 0.61
CA LYS A 342 27.38 -9.80 -0.19
C LYS A 342 26.09 -10.61 -0.19
N THR A 343 25.45 -10.76 0.98
CA THR A 343 24.18 -11.48 1.12
C THR A 343 23.10 -10.86 0.23
N LEU A 344 23.11 -9.55 0.05
CA LEU A 344 22.18 -8.83 -0.80
C LEU A 344 22.63 -8.74 -2.28
N GLY A 345 23.76 -9.32 -2.65
CA GLY A 345 24.30 -9.24 -4.01
C GLY A 345 24.67 -7.82 -4.46
N LEU A 346 24.99 -6.93 -3.51
CA LEU A 346 25.32 -5.52 -3.77
C LEU A 346 26.83 -5.25 -3.79
N PHE A 347 27.59 -6.12 -3.14
CA PHE A 347 29.03 -5.95 -2.95
C PHE A 347 29.82 -5.99 -4.27
N HIS A 348 30.87 -5.15 -4.38
CA HIS A 348 31.75 -4.95 -5.55
C HIS A 348 31.10 -4.30 -6.78
N GLU A 349 29.97 -4.83 -7.27
CA GLU A 349 29.35 -4.34 -8.52
C GLU A 349 28.70 -2.97 -8.33
N ILE A 350 27.97 -2.79 -7.23
CA ILE A 350 27.26 -1.55 -6.92
C ILE A 350 27.94 -0.82 -5.77
N VAL A 351 28.22 -1.53 -4.67
CA VAL A 351 28.75 -0.95 -3.44
C VAL A 351 30.25 -1.15 -3.34
N LYS A 352 30.97 -0.04 -3.14
CA LYS A 352 32.42 0.01 -2.98
C LYS A 352 32.76 0.64 -1.62
N PRO A 353 33.11 -0.15 -0.59
CA PRO A 353 33.53 0.42 0.69
C PRO A 353 34.87 1.15 0.56
N ILE A 354 34.99 2.29 1.24
CA ILE A 354 36.22 3.07 1.36
C ILE A 354 36.48 3.28 2.86
N VAL A 355 37.49 2.58 3.39
CA VAL A 355 37.84 2.62 4.82
C VAL A 355 38.71 3.84 5.11
N MET A 356 38.08 5.00 5.31
CA MET A 356 38.75 6.30 5.49
C MET A 356 37.89 7.25 6.32
N GLU A 357 38.53 8.21 6.99
CA GLU A 357 37.84 9.38 7.54
C GLU A 357 37.19 10.20 6.41
N SER A 358 35.98 10.72 6.65
CA SER A 358 35.17 11.42 5.64
C SER A 358 35.93 12.54 4.91
N ILE A 359 36.61 13.41 5.65
CA ILE A 359 37.35 14.56 5.09
C ILE A 359 38.54 14.10 4.22
N ALA A 360 39.22 13.04 4.63
CA ALA A 360 40.32 12.48 3.87
C ALA A 360 39.80 11.80 2.59
N ALA A 361 38.67 11.09 2.70
CA ALA A 361 38.00 10.47 1.57
C ALA A 361 37.53 11.52 0.55
N ALA A 362 36.99 12.67 0.98
CA ALA A 362 36.57 13.73 0.07
C ALA A 362 37.69 14.20 -0.88
N GLN A 363 38.97 14.12 -0.46
CA GLN A 363 40.11 14.52 -1.29
C GLN A 363 40.36 13.59 -2.50
N ILE A 364 39.90 12.34 -2.44
CA ILE A 364 40.07 11.39 -3.56
C ILE A 364 39.05 11.62 -4.68
N PHE A 365 37.97 12.36 -4.40
CA PHE A 365 36.92 12.66 -5.36
C PHE A 365 37.18 14.01 -6.04
N PRO A 366 37.10 14.08 -7.39
CA PRO A 366 37.13 15.36 -8.09
C PRO A 366 35.90 16.22 -7.76
N ASN A 367 36.05 17.54 -7.86
CA ASN A 367 34.89 18.44 -7.77
C ASN A 367 33.91 18.18 -8.93
N ASN A 368 32.62 18.40 -8.69
CA ASN A 368 31.54 18.17 -9.66
C ASN A 368 31.56 16.76 -10.29
N SER A 369 31.88 15.73 -9.51
CA SER A 369 31.98 14.35 -10.01
C SER A 369 30.85 13.43 -9.52
N LEU A 370 30.13 13.83 -8.47
CA LEU A 370 29.09 13.03 -7.80
C LEU A 370 27.69 13.56 -8.13
N ASP A 371 26.73 12.65 -8.27
CA ASP A 371 25.34 12.98 -8.58
C ASP A 371 24.48 13.10 -7.31
N PHE A 372 24.81 12.30 -6.29
CA PHE A 372 24.15 12.31 -4.98
C PHE A 372 25.13 12.05 -3.85
N ILE A 373 24.90 12.68 -2.70
CA ILE A 373 25.70 12.50 -1.49
C ILE A 373 24.73 12.34 -0.31
N PHE A 374 24.88 11.26 0.44
CA PHE A 374 24.13 10.99 1.67
C PHE A 374 25.08 11.10 2.88
N ILE A 375 24.69 11.88 3.89
CA ILE A 375 25.44 12.06 5.14
C ILE A 375 24.64 11.45 6.28
N ASP A 376 25.19 10.41 6.90
CA ASP A 376 24.66 9.68 8.08
C ASP A 376 25.82 9.27 9.01
N GLY A 377 26.80 10.17 9.12
CA GLY A 377 28.03 9.99 9.89
C GLY A 377 27.88 10.34 11.37
N ASP A 378 28.82 11.11 11.90
CA ASP A 378 28.74 11.62 13.26
C ASP A 378 27.81 12.84 13.32
N HIS A 379 26.76 12.82 14.15
CA HIS A 379 25.77 13.91 14.24
C HIS A 379 26.22 15.11 15.07
N SER A 380 27.45 15.10 15.59
CA SER A 380 28.05 16.31 16.16
C SER A 380 28.07 17.43 15.12
N TYR A 381 27.81 18.65 15.59
CA TYR A 381 27.73 19.84 14.75
C TYR A 381 29.00 20.01 13.89
N SER A 382 30.17 19.88 14.51
CA SER A 382 31.44 20.10 13.83
C SER A 382 31.67 19.07 12.71
N SER A 383 31.29 17.81 12.94
CA SER A 383 31.44 16.72 11.98
C SER A 383 30.50 16.88 10.78
N ILE A 384 29.20 17.07 11.01
CA ILE A 384 28.23 17.27 9.91
C ILE A 384 28.57 18.51 9.09
N LYS A 385 28.91 19.62 9.75
CA LYS A 385 29.27 20.85 9.04
C LYS A 385 30.53 20.65 8.19
N GLN A 386 31.56 19.99 8.72
CA GLN A 386 32.77 19.68 7.96
C GLN A 386 32.48 18.74 6.79
N ASP A 387 31.63 17.74 6.97
CA ASP A 387 31.20 16.84 5.91
C ASP A 387 30.47 17.60 4.80
N ILE A 388 29.46 18.40 5.14
CA ILE A 388 28.74 19.20 4.16
C ILE A 388 29.73 20.10 3.38
N LEU A 389 30.64 20.79 4.07
CA LEU A 389 31.59 21.70 3.42
C LEU A 389 32.61 20.98 2.54
N ALA A 390 33.09 19.79 2.94
CA ALA A 390 34.04 19.00 2.18
C ALA A 390 33.42 18.34 0.94
N TRP A 391 32.16 17.90 1.06
CA TRP A 391 31.47 17.11 0.04
C TRP A 391 30.65 17.95 -0.95
N LEU A 392 30.13 19.11 -0.56
CA LEU A 392 29.36 19.99 -1.45
C LEU A 392 30.11 20.42 -2.74
N PRO A 393 31.44 20.68 -2.74
CA PRO A 393 32.20 20.90 -3.96
C PRO A 393 32.27 19.68 -4.89
N LYS A 394 32.16 18.46 -4.34
CA LYS A 394 32.23 17.17 -5.07
C LYS A 394 30.93 16.88 -5.81
N LEU A 395 29.82 17.40 -5.32
CA LEU A 395 28.50 17.30 -5.94
C LEU A 395 28.44 18.09 -7.27
N LYS A 396 27.89 17.49 -8.31
CA LYS A 396 27.60 18.14 -9.60
C LYS A 396 26.56 19.25 -9.43
N GLU A 397 26.56 20.18 -10.37
CA GLU A 397 25.44 21.11 -10.52
C GLU A 397 24.14 20.36 -10.79
N GLY A 398 23.05 20.76 -10.13
CA GLY A 398 21.78 20.04 -10.14
C GLY A 398 21.77 18.73 -9.34
N GLY A 399 22.90 18.32 -8.76
CA GLY A 399 22.99 17.18 -7.85
C GLY A 399 22.38 17.49 -6.48
N THR A 400 22.10 16.43 -5.71
CA THR A 400 21.47 16.54 -4.38
C THR A 400 22.41 16.04 -3.28
N ILE A 401 22.52 16.79 -2.20
CA ILE A 401 23.12 16.35 -0.93
C ILE A 401 22.00 16.20 0.10
N SER A 402 22.08 15.19 0.96
CA SER A 402 20.99 14.82 1.85
C SER A 402 21.52 14.09 3.09
N GLY A 403 20.70 13.99 4.13
CA GLY A 403 20.97 13.23 5.35
C GLY A 403 19.71 13.04 6.19
N SER A 404 19.86 12.37 7.33
CA SER A 404 18.84 12.17 8.37
C SER A 404 19.03 13.15 9.54
N CYS A 405 18.17 13.04 10.56
CA CYS A 405 18.30 13.71 11.85
C CYS A 405 18.18 15.25 11.81
N ALA A 406 17.48 15.82 10.83
CA ALA A 406 17.02 17.22 10.87
C ALA A 406 15.59 17.27 11.43
N ASP A 407 15.46 17.38 12.75
CA ASP A 407 14.16 17.22 13.44
C ASP A 407 13.14 18.33 13.11
N ALA A 408 13.60 19.56 12.85
CA ALA A 408 12.81 20.66 12.32
C ALA A 408 13.73 21.74 11.71
N TYR A 409 13.14 22.76 11.06
CA TYR A 409 13.93 23.91 10.63
C TYR A 409 14.37 24.72 11.84
N TYR A 410 15.62 25.16 11.87
CA TYR A 410 16.15 26.00 12.96
C TYR A 410 15.24 27.21 13.25
N SER A 411 14.72 27.84 12.20
CA SER A 411 13.82 29.00 12.24
C SER A 411 12.44 28.72 12.84
N GLN A 412 12.06 27.45 13.03
CA GLN A 412 10.77 27.06 13.60
C GLN A 412 10.81 26.85 15.12
N TYR A 413 12.01 26.78 15.71
CA TYR A 413 12.14 26.69 17.17
C TYR A 413 11.89 28.05 17.82
N SER A 414 11.42 28.06 19.09
CA SER A 414 11.26 29.31 19.84
C SER A 414 12.61 30.00 20.08
N GLU A 415 12.61 31.29 20.40
CA GLU A 415 13.84 32.03 20.69
C GLU A 415 14.64 31.42 21.85
N GLU A 416 13.95 30.86 22.86
CA GLU A 416 14.58 30.18 23.99
C GLU A 416 15.26 28.89 23.56
N VAL A 417 14.60 28.09 22.73
CA VAL A 417 15.18 26.85 22.19
C VAL A 417 16.36 27.19 21.31
N GLN A 418 16.22 28.13 20.37
CA GLN A 418 17.30 28.63 19.51
C GLN A 418 18.52 29.08 20.33
N ALA A 419 18.32 29.87 21.38
CA ALA A 419 19.39 30.30 22.28
C ALA A 419 20.06 29.13 23.02
N GLU A 420 19.31 28.09 23.38
CA GLU A 420 19.88 26.88 23.99
C GLU A 420 20.64 26.02 22.97
N ILE A 421 20.15 25.94 21.72
CA ILE A 421 20.91 25.32 20.62
C ILE A 421 22.23 26.09 20.45
N ASP A 422 22.16 27.42 20.34
CA ASP A 422 23.30 28.38 20.27
C ASP A 422 24.30 28.20 21.41
N ARG A 423 23.82 28.02 22.64
CA ARG A 423 24.66 27.87 23.84
C ARG A 423 25.33 26.51 23.93
N LYS A 424 24.68 25.42 23.50
CA LYS A 424 25.21 24.05 23.63
C LYS A 424 26.12 23.61 22.48
N PHE A 425 26.29 24.41 21.43
CA PHE A 425 27.20 24.11 20.32
C PHE A 425 28.67 23.99 20.71
N GLU A 426 29.08 24.51 21.87
CA GLU A 426 30.47 24.40 22.33
C GLU A 426 30.84 22.97 22.81
N VAL A 427 29.86 22.07 22.98
CA VAL A 427 30.07 20.73 23.59
C VAL A 427 29.94 19.57 22.59
N ASP A 428 29.56 19.84 21.33
CA ASP A 428 29.57 18.89 20.20
C ASP A 428 28.83 17.56 20.50
N LEU A 429 27.59 17.67 21.02
CA LEU A 429 26.73 16.55 21.40
C LEU A 429 25.92 15.98 20.22
N ASP A 430 25.64 14.67 20.26
CA ASP A 430 24.83 13.92 19.28
C ASP A 430 23.36 14.37 19.26
N CYS A 431 22.72 14.41 20.43
CA CYS A 431 21.38 14.95 20.63
C CYS A 431 21.22 15.54 22.04
N ILE A 432 20.18 16.36 22.25
CA ILE A 432 19.73 16.76 23.58
C ILE A 432 18.25 16.49 23.75
N GLU A 433 17.81 16.36 24.99
CA GLU A 433 16.40 16.36 25.33
C GLU A 433 15.97 17.78 25.75
N VAL A 434 14.95 18.33 25.08
CA VAL A 434 14.30 19.60 25.42
C VAL A 434 12.81 19.33 25.52
N GLU A 435 12.23 19.58 26.70
CA GLU A 435 10.79 19.43 26.94
C GLU A 435 10.23 18.03 26.57
N GLY A 436 11.04 16.98 26.75
CA GLY A 436 10.66 15.60 26.43
C GLY A 436 10.82 15.21 24.95
N ILE A 437 11.43 16.08 24.13
CA ILE A 437 11.73 15.83 22.71
C ILE A 437 13.25 15.70 22.55
N VAL A 438 13.69 14.62 21.88
CA VAL A 438 15.09 14.44 21.48
C VAL A 438 15.34 15.26 20.22
N VAL A 439 16.36 16.12 20.26
CA VAL A 439 16.74 17.00 19.15
C VAL A 439 18.22 16.84 18.83
N HIS A 440 18.54 16.52 17.57
CA HIS A 440 19.87 16.43 16.99
C HIS A 440 20.34 17.83 16.57
N LEU A 441 20.63 18.66 17.56
CA LEU A 441 20.97 20.08 17.40
C LEU A 441 22.08 20.32 16.36
N GLY A 442 23.05 19.41 16.30
CA GLY A 442 24.20 19.55 15.41
C GLY A 442 23.82 19.54 13.93
N VAL A 443 22.95 18.62 13.53
CA VAL A 443 22.44 18.54 12.16
C VAL A 443 21.59 19.77 11.83
N VAL A 444 20.61 20.09 12.69
CA VAL A 444 19.68 21.23 12.52
C VAL A 444 20.46 22.55 12.32
N LYS A 445 21.49 22.79 13.14
CA LYS A 445 22.31 24.00 13.00
C LYS A 445 23.21 23.96 11.79
N ALA A 446 23.87 22.84 11.52
CA ALA A 446 24.79 22.73 10.40
C ALA A 446 24.07 22.93 9.06
N THR A 447 22.89 22.33 8.87
CA THR A 447 22.08 22.53 7.66
C THR A 447 21.60 23.98 7.54
N TYR A 448 21.15 24.59 8.64
CA TYR A 448 20.74 25.99 8.65
C TYR A 448 21.89 26.96 8.34
N GLU A 449 23.08 26.79 8.93
CA GLU A 449 24.19 27.70 8.65
C GLU A 449 24.75 27.59 7.23
N VAL A 450 24.80 26.36 6.69
CA VAL A 450 25.35 26.15 5.35
C VAL A 450 24.32 26.49 4.27
N PHE A 451 23.06 26.10 4.46
CA PHE A 451 22.02 26.23 3.45
C PHE A 451 21.01 27.35 3.73
N GLY A 452 20.84 27.80 4.97
CA GLY A 452 19.67 28.58 5.39
C GLY A 452 18.38 27.77 5.22
N ASP A 453 17.24 28.44 5.04
CA ASP A 453 15.96 27.77 4.72
C ASP A 453 15.88 27.28 3.25
N ARG A 454 17.03 27.10 2.58
CA ARG A 454 17.11 26.57 1.20
C ARG A 454 17.26 25.05 1.15
N HIS A 455 17.56 24.41 2.27
CA HIS A 455 17.41 22.96 2.39
C HIS A 455 15.93 22.66 2.66
N GLU A 456 15.48 21.48 2.30
CA GLU A 456 14.12 21.02 2.53
C GLU A 456 14.17 19.84 3.49
N ILE A 457 13.34 19.87 4.54
CA ILE A 457 13.04 18.72 5.40
C ILE A 457 11.75 18.09 4.90
N ILE A 458 11.75 16.78 4.64
CA ILE A 458 10.55 16.07 4.23
C ILE A 458 9.57 16.06 5.42
N PRO A 459 8.36 16.64 5.30
CA PRO A 459 7.48 16.77 6.44
C PRO A 459 7.11 15.41 7.06
N GLY A 460 7.07 15.36 8.39
CA GLY A 460 6.81 14.11 9.14
C GLY A 460 8.04 13.21 9.29
N THR A 461 9.23 13.69 8.90
CA THR A 461 10.49 12.94 8.97
C THR A 461 11.63 13.82 9.45
N SER A 462 12.78 13.21 9.73
CA SER A 462 14.04 13.92 9.99
C SER A 462 14.92 14.04 8.73
N PHE A 463 14.40 13.66 7.56
CA PHE A 463 15.15 13.59 6.33
C PHE A 463 15.26 14.97 5.68
N TRP A 464 16.49 15.43 5.48
CA TRP A 464 16.75 16.71 4.81
C TRP A 464 17.47 16.52 3.47
N HIS A 465 17.23 17.42 2.53
CA HIS A 465 17.98 17.49 1.29
C HIS A 465 18.21 18.92 0.81
N TYR A 466 19.27 19.10 0.05
CA TYR A 466 19.62 20.34 -0.63
C TYR A 466 20.04 20.04 -2.07
N GLN A 467 19.44 20.74 -3.04
CA GLN A 467 19.83 20.63 -4.43
C GLN A 467 20.79 21.76 -4.82
N LYS A 468 21.97 21.41 -5.33
CA LYS A 468 22.98 22.37 -5.77
C LYS A 468 22.51 23.10 -7.04
N LYS A 469 22.43 24.43 -6.98
CA LYS A 469 21.98 25.26 -8.12
C LYS A 469 22.87 25.10 -9.36
N VAL A 470 22.26 25.18 -10.53
CA VAL A 470 22.95 25.29 -11.83
C VAL A 470 23.43 26.73 -12.00
N ARG A 471 24.69 26.95 -12.40
CA ARG A 471 25.30 28.29 -12.41
C ARG A 471 24.63 29.29 -13.37
N ASP A 472 23.81 28.84 -14.32
CA ASP A 472 23.19 29.70 -15.36
C ASP A 472 21.68 30.00 -15.19
N SER A 473 21.01 29.59 -14.11
CA SER A 473 19.59 29.95 -13.93
C SER A 473 19.42 31.15 -12.99
N GLN A 474 19.43 32.35 -13.55
CA GLN A 474 18.73 33.51 -12.97
C GLN A 474 17.22 33.22 -12.96
N TRP A 475 16.73 32.49 -11.97
CA TRP A 475 15.32 32.52 -11.60
C TRP A 475 15.23 33.20 -10.23
N SER A 476 14.87 34.48 -10.24
CA SER A 476 14.55 35.22 -9.03
C SER A 476 13.25 34.68 -8.45
N VAL A 477 13.31 34.16 -7.22
CA VAL A 477 12.10 33.90 -6.43
C VAL A 477 11.77 35.21 -5.71
N ASP A 478 10.64 35.79 -6.07
CA ASP A 478 10.05 36.97 -5.43
C ASP A 478 9.59 36.59 -4.01
N SER A 479 10.29 37.11 -3.00
CA SER A 479 10.08 36.83 -1.58
C SER A 479 8.83 37.49 -0.99
N SER A 480 7.95 38.06 -1.81
CA SER A 480 6.76 38.82 -1.37
C SER A 480 5.43 38.05 -1.46
N LYS A 481 5.43 36.74 -1.77
CA LYS A 481 4.20 35.92 -1.86
C LYS A 481 4.28 34.69 -0.94
N PRO A 482 3.24 34.39 -0.15
CA PRO A 482 3.21 33.20 0.70
C PRO A 482 3.34 31.94 -0.17
N ASN A 483 4.17 31.01 0.30
CA ASN A 483 4.57 29.78 -0.38
C ASN A 483 3.39 29.10 -1.09
N LYS A 484 3.39 29.16 -2.43
CA LYS A 484 2.54 28.29 -3.26
C LYS A 484 2.97 26.85 -3.02
N LEU A 485 2.09 26.10 -2.35
CA LEU A 485 1.94 24.64 -2.30
C LEU A 485 3.11 23.80 -2.83
N ASN A 486 3.72 23.06 -1.91
CA ASN A 486 4.74 22.06 -2.14
C ASN A 486 4.31 21.06 -3.26
N PRO A 487 5.09 20.87 -4.35
CA PRO A 487 4.74 19.97 -5.45
C PRO A 487 4.65 18.48 -5.04
N TYR A 488 5.03 18.14 -3.81
CA TYR A 488 4.95 16.80 -3.21
C TYR A 488 3.74 16.63 -2.28
N TYR A 489 2.88 17.64 -2.13
CA TYR A 489 1.74 17.64 -1.20
C TYR A 489 0.86 16.38 -1.30
N ALA A 490 0.45 16.01 -2.52
CA ALA A 490 -0.34 14.79 -2.74
C ALA A 490 0.47 13.50 -2.59
N ALA A 491 1.79 13.53 -2.84
CA ALA A 491 2.67 12.39 -2.62
C ALA A 491 2.86 12.12 -1.13
N HIS A 492 3.02 13.14 -0.30
CA HIS A 492 3.17 13.00 1.16
C HIS A 492 1.93 12.40 1.81
N VAL A 493 0.74 12.92 1.51
CA VAL A 493 -0.50 12.35 2.05
C VAL A 493 -0.67 10.92 1.56
N LYS A 494 -0.39 10.64 0.27
CA LYS A 494 -0.43 9.26 -0.25
C LYS A 494 0.56 8.31 0.45
N ILE A 495 1.73 8.80 0.86
CA ILE A 495 2.72 8.02 1.62
C ILE A 495 2.21 7.75 3.04
N LEU A 496 1.71 8.77 3.75
CA LEU A 496 1.13 8.64 5.10
C LEU A 496 0.00 7.61 5.13
N LEU A 497 -0.85 7.61 4.10
CA LEU A 497 -1.94 6.65 3.98
C LEU A 497 -1.46 5.23 3.65
N ASN A 498 -0.38 5.08 2.89
CA ASN A 498 0.19 3.77 2.53
C ASN A 498 0.93 3.08 3.68
N ILE A 499 1.43 3.84 4.68
CA ILE A 499 2.18 3.29 5.82
C ILE A 499 1.31 2.36 6.69
N LEU A 500 0.00 2.62 6.78
CA LEU A 500 -0.89 1.90 7.69
C LEU A 500 -1.80 0.86 7.02
N GLY A 501 -1.85 0.82 5.68
CA GLY A 501 -2.70 -0.13 4.93
C GLY A 501 -4.18 -0.06 5.30
N GLU A 502 -4.94 -1.12 5.00
CA GLU A 502 -6.38 -1.24 5.22
C GLU A 502 -6.74 -2.59 5.85
N THR A 503 -7.68 -2.59 6.80
CA THR A 503 -8.13 -3.78 7.54
C THR A 503 -9.60 -3.62 7.95
N THR A 504 -10.47 -4.56 7.61
CA THR A 504 -11.81 -4.68 8.22
C THR A 504 -12.00 -6.09 8.80
N LYS A 505 -12.56 -6.30 10.01
CA LYS A 505 -13.26 -5.43 10.97
C LYS A 505 -13.15 -6.01 12.41
N GLU A 506 -13.17 -5.14 13.44
CA GLU A 506 -13.97 -5.38 14.68
C GLU A 506 -15.44 -4.98 14.37
N GLU A 507 -16.40 -5.24 15.26
CA GLU A 507 -17.86 -5.24 15.00
C GLU A 507 -18.46 -4.02 14.24
N PRO A 508 -19.67 -4.14 13.65
CA PRO A 508 -20.37 -3.03 13.00
C PRO A 508 -20.46 -1.79 13.91
N GLY A 509 -19.87 -0.66 13.48
CA GLY A 509 -19.90 0.61 14.21
C GLY A 509 -18.55 1.11 14.76
N GLU A 510 -17.47 0.32 14.73
CA GLU A 510 -16.18 0.70 15.36
C GLU A 510 -15.08 1.22 14.41
N GLY A 511 -15.38 1.43 13.12
CA GLY A 511 -14.40 1.89 12.11
C GLY A 511 -13.30 0.87 11.77
N SER A 512 -12.41 1.22 10.83
CA SER A 512 -11.25 0.35 10.49
C SER A 512 -10.16 0.50 11.56
N ILE A 513 -9.41 -0.58 11.87
CA ILE A 513 -8.39 -0.60 12.95
C ILE A 513 -7.40 0.57 12.83
N TYR A 514 -7.00 0.92 11.60
CA TYR A 514 -6.00 1.95 11.33
C TYR A 514 -6.58 3.29 10.86
N GLN A 515 -7.91 3.41 10.76
CA GLN A 515 -8.54 4.66 10.31
C GLN A 515 -8.17 5.81 11.24
N SER A 516 -8.27 5.60 12.55
CA SER A 516 -8.00 6.66 13.52
C SER A 516 -6.55 7.13 13.48
N GLU A 517 -5.61 6.23 13.19
CA GLU A 517 -4.19 6.47 13.01
C GLU A 517 -3.92 7.21 11.71
N ARG A 518 -4.58 6.85 10.60
CA ARG A 518 -4.44 7.58 9.32
C ARG A 518 -4.98 9.00 9.42
N ILE A 519 -6.16 9.17 10.01
CA ILE A 519 -6.74 10.48 10.29
C ILE A 519 -5.80 11.31 11.17
N PHE A 520 -5.25 10.70 12.23
CA PHE A 520 -4.26 11.37 13.09
C PHE A 520 -3.00 11.79 12.33
N LEU A 521 -2.40 10.92 11.52
CA LEU A 521 -1.18 11.23 10.75
C LEU A 521 -1.41 12.37 9.75
N VAL A 522 -2.54 12.35 9.04
CA VAL A 522 -2.87 13.41 8.09
C VAL A 522 -3.19 14.72 8.82
N ALA A 523 -3.91 14.67 9.93
CA ALA A 523 -4.17 15.84 10.77
C ALA A 523 -2.88 16.42 11.36
N GLN A 524 -1.94 15.56 11.78
CA GLN A 524 -0.64 15.97 12.30
C GLN A 524 0.20 16.62 11.20
N TYR A 525 0.19 16.07 9.99
CA TYR A 525 0.82 16.72 8.84
C TYR A 525 0.21 18.11 8.57
N CYS A 526 -1.11 18.22 8.67
CA CYS A 526 -1.82 19.49 8.48
C CYS A 526 -1.48 20.54 9.56
N ILE A 527 -1.48 20.15 10.84
CA ILE A 527 -1.26 21.08 11.95
C ILE A 527 0.18 21.60 11.99
N GLN A 528 1.13 20.83 11.45
CA GLN A 528 2.54 21.22 11.31
C GLN A 528 2.79 22.08 10.06
N GLY A 529 2.00 21.90 9.00
CA GLY A 529 2.22 22.56 7.72
C GLY A 529 1.39 23.84 7.49
N TRP A 530 0.25 23.99 8.17
CA TRP A 530 -0.68 25.09 7.94
C TRP A 530 -1.18 25.71 9.25
N ASN A 531 -1.47 27.00 9.21
CA ASN A 531 -2.19 27.69 10.29
C ASN A 531 -3.67 27.28 10.31
N GLY A 532 -4.27 27.37 11.50
CA GLY A 532 -5.69 27.09 11.72
C GLY A 532 -5.91 25.96 12.74
N ASP A 533 -7.16 25.83 13.16
CA ASP A 533 -7.64 24.82 14.09
C ASP A 533 -8.00 23.50 13.35
N LEU A 534 -8.40 22.47 14.10
CA LEU A 534 -8.99 21.25 13.56
C LEU A 534 -10.51 21.35 13.61
N ILE A 535 -11.22 20.83 12.60
CA ILE A 535 -12.68 20.72 12.62
C ILE A 535 -13.14 19.29 12.32
N GLN A 536 -14.17 18.84 13.04
CA GLN A 536 -14.89 17.61 12.79
C GLN A 536 -16.37 17.90 12.56
N LEU A 537 -16.93 17.39 11.46
CA LEU A 537 -18.35 17.51 11.10
C LEU A 537 -19.00 16.13 11.18
N GLY A 538 -19.96 15.98 12.11
CA GLY A 538 -20.58 14.71 12.46
C GLY A 538 -19.74 13.85 13.43
N PHE A 539 -20.33 12.75 13.90
CA PHE A 539 -19.74 11.94 14.98
C PHE A 539 -20.17 10.48 14.88
N GLN A 540 -19.22 9.56 14.63
CA GLN A 540 -19.46 8.12 14.63
C GLN A 540 -18.33 7.33 15.32
N GLY A 541 -17.09 7.84 15.30
CA GLY A 541 -15.89 7.13 15.75
C GLY A 541 -15.19 7.74 16.97
N ARG A 542 -15.30 7.07 18.13
CA ARG A 542 -14.68 7.51 19.40
C ARG A 542 -13.14 7.60 19.38
N LYS A 543 -12.47 6.78 18.57
CA LYS A 543 -10.99 6.70 18.52
C LYS A 543 -10.35 7.86 17.76
N ALA A 544 -10.92 8.24 16.61
CA ALA A 544 -10.39 9.32 15.78
C ALA A 544 -10.57 10.69 16.46
N THR A 545 -11.76 10.97 17.00
CA THR A 545 -12.03 12.22 17.73
C THR A 545 -11.08 12.41 18.90
N LYS A 546 -10.85 11.37 19.71
CA LYS A 546 -9.91 11.43 20.83
C LYS A 546 -8.48 11.79 20.37
N LYS A 547 -7.99 11.13 19.32
CA LYS A 547 -6.66 11.42 18.75
C LYS A 547 -6.56 12.84 18.20
N LEU A 548 -7.61 13.35 17.55
CA LEU A 548 -7.65 14.74 17.08
C LEU A 548 -7.61 15.74 18.24
N ALA A 549 -8.30 15.44 19.34
CA ALA A 549 -8.30 16.29 20.53
C ALA A 549 -6.93 16.30 21.23
N GLU A 550 -6.29 15.12 21.39
CA GLU A 550 -4.92 14.99 21.90
C GLU A 550 -3.92 15.74 21.01
N LEU A 551 -4.10 15.68 19.69
CA LEU A 551 -3.28 16.41 18.73
C LEU A 551 -3.47 17.93 18.85
N ALA A 552 -4.71 18.41 18.95
CA ALA A 552 -5.02 19.82 19.15
C ALA A 552 -4.36 20.35 20.43
N GLN A 553 -4.47 19.60 21.53
CA GLN A 553 -3.84 19.92 22.81
C GLN A 553 -2.31 20.00 22.68
N LYS A 554 -1.70 18.99 22.04
CA LYS A 554 -0.24 18.93 21.84
C LYS A 554 0.31 20.14 21.08
N PHE A 555 -0.45 20.68 20.13
CA PHE A 555 -0.02 21.81 19.28
C PHE A 555 -0.65 23.16 19.68
N ASN A 556 -1.29 23.23 20.86
CA ASN A 556 -1.99 24.42 21.35
C ASN A 556 -2.97 25.02 20.31
N ARG A 557 -3.76 24.14 19.69
CA ARG A 557 -4.85 24.46 18.74
C ARG A 557 -6.18 24.00 19.33
N ARG A 558 -7.28 24.42 18.71
CA ARG A 558 -8.62 23.94 19.08
C ARG A 558 -9.08 22.81 18.16
N LEU A 559 -9.92 21.93 18.70
CA LEU A 559 -10.76 21.01 17.93
C LEU A 559 -12.21 21.49 18.01
N VAL A 560 -12.78 21.90 16.88
CA VAL A 560 -14.19 22.27 16.76
C VAL A 560 -14.97 21.05 16.29
N ILE A 561 -15.91 20.56 17.09
CA ILE A 561 -16.79 19.44 16.74
C ILE A 561 -18.18 20.00 16.47
N VAL A 562 -18.74 19.69 15.30
CA VAL A 562 -20.12 20.02 14.96
C VAL A 562 -20.91 18.72 14.95
N SER A 563 -21.68 18.49 16.01
CA SER A 563 -22.52 17.29 16.15
C SER A 563 -23.76 17.45 15.29
N LEU A 564 -23.90 16.60 14.27
CA LEU A 564 -25.01 16.57 13.31
C LEU A 564 -25.84 15.30 13.61
N ALA A 565 -27.02 15.45 14.21
CA ALA A 565 -27.86 14.32 14.60
C ALA A 565 -29.12 14.23 13.71
N GLU A 566 -29.35 13.07 13.09
CA GLU A 566 -30.53 12.81 12.25
C GLU A 566 -31.81 12.56 13.09
N GLU A 567 -31.71 12.16 14.38
CA GLU A 567 -32.87 11.91 15.27
C GLU A 567 -32.67 12.37 16.74
N ALA A 568 -33.75 12.80 17.42
CA ALA A 568 -33.68 13.36 18.78
C ALA A 568 -33.19 12.38 19.88
N GLU A 569 -33.49 11.08 19.77
CA GLU A 569 -33.03 10.04 20.71
C GLU A 569 -31.52 9.75 20.58
N THR A 570 -30.97 9.84 19.36
CA THR A 570 -29.53 9.71 19.11
C THR A 570 -28.72 10.92 19.62
N ARG A 571 -29.40 12.05 19.85
CA ARG A 571 -28.82 13.32 20.29
C ARG A 571 -28.46 13.29 21.78
N GLU A 572 -29.35 12.79 22.64
CA GLU A 572 -29.12 12.64 24.09
C GLU A 572 -28.04 11.59 24.40
N THR A 573 -27.95 10.53 23.60
CA THR A 573 -26.93 9.49 23.78
C THR A 573 -25.56 9.93 23.27
N SER A 574 -25.49 10.73 22.20
CA SER A 574 -24.22 11.25 21.67
C SER A 574 -23.66 12.40 22.51
N SER A 575 -24.47 13.38 22.91
CA SER A 575 -23.99 14.54 23.69
C SER A 575 -23.44 14.15 25.06
N ASN A 576 -24.09 13.20 25.76
CA ASN A 576 -23.62 12.69 27.04
C ASN A 576 -22.32 11.88 26.93
N LEU A 577 -22.09 11.25 25.76
CA LEU A 577 -20.87 10.49 25.48
C LEU A 577 -19.72 11.43 25.08
N GLU A 578 -20.02 12.48 24.31
CA GLU A 578 -19.09 13.54 23.90
C GLU A 578 -18.54 14.30 25.12
N GLU A 579 -19.44 14.77 26.00
CA GLU A 579 -19.06 15.46 27.23
C GLU A 579 -18.28 14.55 28.19
N ALA A 580 -18.56 13.25 28.21
CA ALA A 580 -17.84 12.29 29.06
C ALA A 580 -16.44 11.93 28.52
N LEU A 581 -16.27 11.84 27.20
CA LEU A 581 -14.99 11.50 26.56
C LEU A 581 -13.98 12.65 26.59
N LEU A 582 -14.46 13.89 26.56
CA LEU A 582 -13.65 15.09 26.35
C LEU A 582 -13.70 16.05 27.55
N LYS A 583 -14.28 15.62 28.67
CA LYS A 583 -14.50 16.41 29.90
C LYS A 583 -13.24 17.10 30.44
N ASP A 584 -12.08 16.51 30.19
CA ASP A 584 -10.78 16.96 30.70
C ASP A 584 -9.93 17.69 29.64
N MET A 585 -10.50 18.05 28.49
CA MET A 585 -9.79 18.69 27.37
C MET A 585 -10.31 20.11 27.08
N ASP A 586 -9.62 21.12 27.64
CA ASP A 586 -9.96 22.55 27.46
C ASP A 586 -9.87 23.07 26.00
N VAL A 587 -9.33 22.27 25.09
CA VAL A 587 -9.12 22.62 23.67
C VAL A 587 -10.29 22.26 22.76
N VAL A 588 -11.32 21.57 23.27
CA VAL A 588 -12.46 21.11 22.46
C VAL A 588 -13.62 22.09 22.56
N SER A 589 -14.20 22.47 21.42
CA SER A 589 -15.44 23.25 21.32
C SER A 589 -16.51 22.43 20.59
N ILE A 590 -17.65 22.19 21.24
CA ILE A 590 -18.76 21.41 20.67
C ILE A 590 -19.89 22.35 20.25
N ILE A 591 -20.33 22.23 19.00
CA ILE A 591 -21.48 22.92 18.43
C ILE A 591 -22.55 21.87 18.13
N ASN A 592 -23.64 21.88 18.90
CA ASN A 592 -24.78 21.00 18.67
C ASN A 592 -25.71 21.63 17.63
N SER A 593 -25.92 20.95 16.50
CA SER A 593 -26.84 21.44 15.48
C SER A 593 -27.59 20.31 14.78
N ASP A 594 -28.90 20.51 14.60
CA ASP A 594 -29.80 19.58 13.90
C ASP A 594 -29.44 19.41 12.42
N SER A 595 -28.83 20.45 11.85
CA SER A 595 -28.38 20.50 10.45
C SER A 595 -27.33 21.60 10.28
N LEU A 596 -26.68 21.65 9.12
CA LEU A 596 -25.80 22.77 8.77
C LEU A 596 -26.65 23.99 8.36
N THR A 597 -27.16 24.72 9.36
CA THR A 597 -27.88 25.99 9.15
C THR A 597 -26.95 27.06 8.57
N GLU A 598 -27.51 28.06 7.89
CA GLU A 598 -26.71 29.18 7.33
C GLU A 598 -25.86 29.88 8.40
N GLU A 599 -26.40 30.07 9.61
CA GLU A 599 -25.66 30.65 10.74
C GLU A 599 -24.46 29.79 11.15
N THR A 600 -24.63 28.47 11.22
CA THR A 600 -23.55 27.52 11.55
C THR A 600 -22.49 27.52 10.44
N ILE A 601 -22.92 27.51 9.18
CA ILE A 601 -22.04 27.56 8.02
C ILE A 601 -21.21 28.84 8.02
N GLU A 602 -21.83 30.00 8.27
CA GLU A 602 -21.15 31.28 8.32
C GLU A 602 -20.14 31.36 9.47
N SER A 603 -20.51 30.86 10.65
CA SER A 603 -19.60 30.76 11.80
C SER A 603 -18.36 29.90 11.52
N ILE A 604 -18.53 28.77 10.83
CA ILE A 604 -17.42 27.89 10.43
C ILE A 604 -16.55 28.58 9.36
N ARG A 605 -17.16 29.22 8.36
CA ARG A 605 -16.42 29.91 7.28
C ARG A 605 -15.58 31.09 7.76
N ASN A 606 -15.93 31.70 8.88
CA ASN A 606 -15.18 32.79 9.50
C ASN A 606 -13.98 32.33 10.35
N GLN A 607 -13.75 31.02 10.47
CA GLN A 607 -12.63 30.43 11.20
C GLN A 607 -11.61 29.80 10.24
N GLU A 608 -10.33 29.84 10.62
CA GLU A 608 -9.27 29.19 9.86
C GLU A 608 -9.06 27.75 10.37
N PHE A 609 -9.14 26.78 9.46
CA PHE A 609 -8.90 25.37 9.76
C PHE A 609 -7.73 24.81 8.95
N CYS A 610 -6.83 24.07 9.57
CA CYS A 610 -5.74 23.37 8.89
C CYS A 610 -6.14 21.95 8.46
N PHE A 611 -7.13 21.34 9.12
CA PHE A 611 -7.63 20.01 8.79
C PHE A 611 -9.13 19.92 9.09
N ALA A 612 -9.87 19.22 8.22
CA ALA A 612 -11.28 18.94 8.41
C ALA A 612 -11.54 17.43 8.28
N PHE A 613 -12.32 16.86 9.19
CA PHE A 613 -12.78 15.48 9.13
C PHE A 613 -14.31 15.42 9.10
N ILE A 614 -14.87 14.73 8.11
CA ILE A 614 -16.30 14.57 7.92
C ILE A 614 -16.65 13.11 8.15
N GLU A 615 -17.46 12.81 9.17
CA GLU A 615 -17.81 11.44 9.57
C GLU A 615 -19.27 11.34 10.04
N GLY A 616 -19.82 10.12 10.11
CA GLY A 616 -21.16 9.90 10.66
C GLY A 616 -22.32 10.51 9.87
N ILE A 617 -22.11 10.88 8.61
CA ILE A 617 -23.14 11.36 7.70
C ILE A 617 -23.51 10.23 6.73
N GLU A 618 -24.81 9.96 6.58
CA GLU A 618 -25.30 8.86 5.74
C GLU A 618 -25.87 9.31 4.38
N ASN A 619 -26.27 10.58 4.27
CA ASN A 619 -26.95 11.11 3.09
C ASN A 619 -26.08 12.08 2.25
N TYR A 620 -26.38 12.14 0.94
CA TYR A 620 -25.63 12.92 -0.05
C TYR A 620 -25.65 14.43 0.22
N ASP A 621 -26.82 15.01 0.49
CA ASP A 621 -26.99 16.47 0.59
C ASP A 621 -26.27 17.05 1.81
N THR A 622 -26.38 16.39 2.96
CA THR A 622 -25.67 16.79 4.19
C THR A 622 -24.17 16.64 4.00
N CYS A 623 -23.69 15.56 3.38
CA CYS A 623 -22.25 15.35 3.15
C CYS A 623 -21.66 16.38 2.18
N LEU A 624 -22.35 16.65 1.07
CA LEU A 624 -21.92 17.67 0.11
C LEU A 624 -21.91 19.06 0.73
N THR A 625 -22.92 19.38 1.55
CA THR A 625 -22.97 20.65 2.30
C THR A 625 -21.82 20.75 3.28
N ALA A 626 -21.52 19.68 4.03
CA ALA A 626 -20.38 19.61 4.94
C ALA A 626 -19.05 19.91 4.22
N ILE A 627 -18.79 19.26 3.07
CA ILE A 627 -17.57 19.51 2.26
C ILE A 627 -17.50 20.97 1.82
N LYS A 628 -18.61 21.55 1.37
CA LYS A 628 -18.68 22.95 0.94
C LYS A 628 -18.48 23.93 2.08
N THR A 629 -18.89 23.58 3.30
CA THR A 629 -18.73 24.41 4.49
C THR A 629 -17.26 24.57 4.86
N VAL A 630 -16.47 23.48 4.79
CA VAL A 630 -15.02 23.50 5.09
C VAL A 630 -14.13 23.69 3.86
N ALA A 631 -14.69 24.19 2.75
CA ALA A 631 -13.96 24.39 1.50
C ALA A 631 -12.69 25.24 1.64
N ALA A 632 -12.72 26.22 2.55
CA ALA A 632 -11.61 27.14 2.85
C ALA A 632 -10.50 26.53 3.73
N CYS A 633 -10.62 25.27 4.17
CA CYS A 633 -9.61 24.60 4.98
C CYS A 633 -8.22 24.65 4.32
N SER A 634 -7.21 25.17 5.01
CA SER A 634 -5.88 25.40 4.43
C SER A 634 -5.15 24.10 4.05
N GLY A 635 -5.38 23.01 4.79
CA GLY A 635 -4.77 21.71 4.53
C GLY A 635 -5.73 20.71 3.87
N VAL A 636 -6.03 19.62 4.56
CA VAL A 636 -6.74 18.43 4.01
C VAL A 636 -8.17 18.33 4.53
N ILE A 637 -9.10 17.97 3.66
CA ILE A 637 -10.47 17.56 4.03
C ILE A 637 -10.57 16.04 3.89
N ALA A 638 -10.72 15.33 5.00
CA ALA A 638 -10.97 13.90 5.05
C ALA A 638 -12.48 13.62 5.14
N VAL A 639 -12.97 12.64 4.39
CA VAL A 639 -14.39 12.27 4.33
C VAL A 639 -14.51 10.76 4.53
N ASP A 640 -15.19 10.35 5.60
CA ASP A 640 -15.43 8.95 5.95
C ASP A 640 -16.50 8.30 5.04
N ASN A 641 -16.62 6.97 5.07
CA ASN A 641 -17.64 6.15 4.41
C ASN A 641 -17.76 6.26 2.88
N ILE A 642 -16.76 6.81 2.19
CA ILE A 642 -16.75 6.89 0.72
C ILE A 642 -16.69 5.52 0.03
N LEU A 643 -16.26 4.46 0.74
CA LEU A 643 -16.27 3.08 0.25
C LEU A 643 -17.57 2.34 0.58
N GLU A 644 -18.12 2.58 1.77
CA GLU A 644 -19.29 1.86 2.28
C GLU A 644 -20.62 2.46 1.77
N SER A 645 -20.65 3.75 1.41
CA SER A 645 -21.86 4.44 0.91
C SER A 645 -21.66 5.07 -0.47
N GLN A 646 -22.51 4.67 -1.42
CA GLN A 646 -22.53 5.26 -2.77
C GLN A 646 -22.91 6.75 -2.74
N GLU A 647 -23.79 7.16 -1.83
CA GLU A 647 -24.22 8.55 -1.70
C GLU A 647 -23.08 9.43 -1.20
N ILE A 648 -22.32 8.95 -0.20
CA ILE A 648 -21.14 9.67 0.31
C ILE A 648 -20.01 9.71 -0.72
N SER A 649 -19.81 8.63 -1.47
CA SER A 649 -18.87 8.58 -2.59
C SER A 649 -19.20 9.63 -3.67
N ARG A 650 -20.48 9.77 -4.02
CA ARG A 650 -20.95 10.80 -4.97
C ARG A 650 -20.74 12.21 -4.42
N ALA A 651 -21.07 12.45 -3.15
CA ALA A 651 -20.88 13.75 -2.50
C ALA A 651 -19.40 14.14 -2.46
N PHE A 652 -18.51 13.18 -2.17
CA PHE A 652 -17.05 13.37 -2.21
C PHE A 652 -16.55 13.78 -3.59
N LEU A 653 -17.00 13.09 -4.65
CA LEU A 653 -16.64 13.45 -6.03
C LEU A 653 -17.12 14.85 -6.40
N GLN A 654 -18.38 15.17 -6.16
CA GLN A 654 -18.96 16.49 -6.44
C GLN A 654 -18.29 17.59 -5.62
N GLY A 655 -17.97 17.30 -4.35
CA GLY A 655 -17.25 18.20 -3.46
C GLY A 655 -15.83 18.48 -3.92
N SER A 656 -15.13 17.49 -4.48
CA SER A 656 -13.79 17.68 -5.06
C SER A 656 -13.80 18.66 -6.23
N GLU A 657 -14.83 18.61 -7.08
CA GLU A 657 -15.00 19.53 -8.21
C GLU A 657 -15.32 20.94 -7.72
N PHE A 658 -16.24 21.06 -6.76
CA PHE A 658 -16.62 22.37 -6.19
C PHE A 658 -15.45 23.07 -5.50
N THR A 659 -14.67 22.32 -4.71
CA THR A 659 -13.53 22.86 -3.96
C THR A 659 -12.28 23.04 -4.82
N ASN A 660 -12.29 22.57 -6.07
CA ASN A 660 -11.14 22.50 -6.96
C ASN A 660 -9.95 21.77 -6.31
N ARG A 661 -10.23 20.62 -5.69
CA ARG A 661 -9.25 19.81 -4.96
C ARG A 661 -8.98 18.48 -5.66
N ILE A 662 -7.72 18.04 -5.62
CA ILE A 662 -7.32 16.69 -5.97
C ILE A 662 -7.96 15.71 -4.99
N LYS A 663 -8.66 14.73 -5.54
CA LYS A 663 -9.16 13.57 -4.82
C LYS A 663 -8.05 12.53 -4.67
N LEU A 664 -7.75 12.17 -3.44
CA LEU A 664 -6.89 11.04 -3.10
C LEU A 664 -7.73 9.94 -2.47
N TYR A 665 -7.69 8.78 -3.12
CA TYR A 665 -8.39 7.57 -2.71
C TYR A 665 -7.37 6.43 -2.63
N LEU A 666 -7.34 5.73 -1.50
CA LEU A 666 -6.64 4.46 -1.40
C LEU A 666 -7.63 3.31 -1.58
N PRO A 667 -7.35 2.33 -2.46
CA PRO A 667 -8.18 1.15 -2.57
C PRO A 667 -8.29 0.49 -1.21
N LEU A 668 -9.53 0.18 -0.81
CA LEU A 668 -9.93 -0.36 0.49
C LEU A 668 -10.22 0.70 1.58
N CYS A 669 -9.64 1.91 1.56
CA CYS A 669 -9.90 2.91 2.61
C CYS A 669 -11.36 3.32 2.68
N ARG A 670 -11.98 3.23 3.87
CA ARG A 670 -13.35 3.76 4.07
C ARG A 670 -13.42 5.28 3.94
N GLU A 671 -12.34 5.99 4.28
CA GLU A 671 -12.21 7.43 4.11
C GLU A 671 -11.44 7.86 2.85
N GLY A 672 -11.76 9.06 2.35
CA GLY A 672 -11.07 9.71 1.23
C GLY A 672 -10.59 11.11 1.59
N TYR A 673 -9.65 11.64 0.81
CA TYR A 673 -8.98 12.90 1.13
C TYR A 673 -9.04 13.88 -0.05
N LEU A 674 -9.41 15.13 0.23
CA LEU A 674 -9.39 16.25 -0.72
C LEU A 674 -8.23 17.18 -0.43
N LEU A 675 -7.39 17.38 -1.44
CA LEU A 675 -6.10 18.06 -1.37
C LEU A 675 -6.08 19.25 -2.33
N TRP A 676 -5.43 20.35 -1.98
CA TRP A 676 -5.10 21.40 -2.95
C TRP A 676 -4.27 20.86 -4.13
N SER A 677 -4.54 21.40 -5.32
CA SER A 677 -3.92 21.01 -6.59
C SER A 677 -2.49 21.48 -6.75
#